data_AF-A0A2M7DBZ8-F1
#
_entry.id   AF-A0A2M7DBZ8-F1
#
_cell.length_a   1.000
_cell.length_b   1.000
_cell.length_c   1.000
_cell.angle_alpha   90.00
_cell.angle_beta   90.00
_cell.angle_gamma   90.00
#
_symmetry.space_group_name_H-M   'P 1'
#
loop_
_entity.id
_entity.type
_entity.pdbx_description
1 polymer ?
#
loop_
_entity_poly.entity_id
_entity_poly.type
_entity_poly.pdbx_seq_one_letter_code
_entity_poly.pdbx_strand_id
1 'polypeptide(L)'
;MKKNKPRRLKGSGLRPRASEEIIKKEAINASIKEEMQSSYLDYAMSVIVSRALPDARDGLKPVQRRILYTMHRMGLSSEAKFRKAAAVVGDTLGRFHPHGDISVYNSMVRMAQNFSLRYPLVEAQGNVGCFTADTRVKLTDGRDLSFAELVKEYKEGKRNFTFTVDENGTVKIAEIKNPRMTKKNAEIMKVVLDNGEEIKCTLSHKFMLKSGAKAGFVYKEARNLKPGDSLMPAYFRFSTGEDDPNMIGYNMILQPKLNFWNFVHILSDSWNIENKIYERSRGRIRHHLDFNKLNNNPENIQRMGWKEHWQSHYNLTSLRHINDENYKAKLAEGRRKFWAEEKNRKIFSQRIRGRNILNWKKKEYRERMRIFLSEVNKKYFREHPEAIQRISRTASKTMRRLWQNPKYKRLFHEKIVESNRNRKGKTNSSGKKKFLKICHYLNDRNIILNKDNFEKARKSVFGIKSFTSWNLGIAKHYNRDINLLSSKINRNHKVVRVEFLKEFANVYDLTIEKTHNFALSAGVFVHNSIDGDPPSAMRYLEAKLSKAGEEMLIDLEKETVSFVPNYDGTQQEPTVLPAGIPNLLLNGAMGIAVGMATSIPPHNLNETCDALVYLLLHPEAEIDEIFQFVKGPDFPTGGIIFNLKQIKEAYAAGRGAVTVRAKTEIEEGEKGETIIIKEIPYQINKAELLLKIADLVKEKRLEGVRDIRDESTEEGVRVVIELKKDVSAEKILNQLFELTNLQTNFNLNFVALESGIQPRLFGFKELLVSYLSWRKEVVRKRTEFELKKTEERLHILEGFLIALVNIDKVVSLIRHSKDRKEAKDGLMKKFKLSGRQTEAILEMRLHQLAGLERLEIENEAKEKKKLEKELKILLADPKKIFAKIKEELRILKEKYPEKRRTEIKEKGVDILKEEDLIIDKPVLIAITVDDYIKRLPPDVFKVQMR
;
A
#
# COMPACT_ATOMS: atom_id res chain seq x y z
N MET A 1 11.53 -63.15 -31.39
CA MET A 1 12.57 -62.86 -30.38
C MET A 1 12.05 -61.81 -29.38
N LYS A 2 12.06 -62.19 -28.10
CA LYS A 2 12.05 -61.40 -26.84
C LYS A 2 10.95 -60.36 -26.55
N LYS A 3 9.98 -60.84 -25.75
CA LYS A 3 9.18 -60.12 -24.74
C LYS A 3 10.07 -59.31 -23.77
N ASN A 4 9.62 -58.13 -23.36
CA ASN A 4 10.07 -57.49 -22.12
C ASN A 4 8.86 -57.08 -21.27
N LYS A 5 8.73 -57.75 -20.11
CA LYS A 5 7.84 -57.38 -18.99
C LYS A 5 8.44 -56.21 -18.22
N PRO A 6 7.61 -55.46 -17.48
CA PRO A 6 7.98 -54.99 -16.15
C PRO A 6 7.06 -55.55 -15.05
N ARG A 7 7.59 -55.50 -13.83
CA ARG A 7 7.27 -56.26 -12.63
C ARG A 7 5.99 -55.80 -11.91
N ARG A 8 5.28 -56.77 -11.31
CA ARG A 8 4.33 -56.58 -10.19
C ARG A 8 5.09 -56.62 -8.85
N LEU A 9 4.76 -55.73 -7.93
CA LEU A 9 4.87 -55.94 -6.48
C LEU A 9 3.51 -55.58 -5.84
N LYS A 10 2.98 -56.52 -5.06
CA LYS A 10 1.79 -56.48 -4.18
C LYS A 10 2.06 -55.50 -3.01
N GLY A 11 1.14 -54.83 -2.31
CA GLY A 11 -0.32 -54.87 -2.13
C GLY A 11 -0.61 -54.61 -0.65
N SER A 12 -1.63 -53.81 -0.27
CA SER A 12 -2.43 -53.97 0.97
C SER A 12 -3.47 -52.86 1.18
N GLY A 13 -4.75 -53.23 1.08
CA GLY A 13 -5.78 -52.93 2.07
C GLY A 13 -6.42 -51.53 2.11
N LEU A 14 -7.57 -51.38 1.44
CA LEU A 14 -8.66 -50.51 1.89
C LEU A 14 -10.00 -51.22 1.64
N ARG A 15 -10.81 -51.31 2.70
CA ARG A 15 -12.11 -52.00 2.79
C ARG A 15 -13.19 -51.31 1.92
N PRO A 16 -14.26 -52.04 1.52
CA PRO A 16 -15.27 -51.50 0.61
C PRO A 16 -16.24 -50.56 1.34
N ARG A 17 -16.52 -49.39 0.74
CA ARG A 17 -17.63 -48.52 1.13
C ARG A 17 -18.91 -48.96 0.44
N ALA A 18 -20.00 -48.73 1.15
CA ALA A 18 -21.36 -49.19 0.94
C ALA A 18 -21.96 -48.91 -0.46
N SER A 19 -22.67 -49.92 -0.96
CA SER A 19 -23.84 -49.91 -1.86
C SER A 19 -24.03 -48.71 -2.80
N GLU A 20 -23.65 -48.91 -4.07
CA GLU A 20 -24.18 -48.18 -5.21
C GLU A 20 -25.62 -48.64 -5.49
N GLU A 21 -26.61 -47.97 -4.89
CA GLU A 21 -27.93 -47.89 -5.54
C GLU A 21 -27.79 -46.97 -6.75
N ILE A 22 -27.63 -47.60 -7.91
CA ILE A 22 -27.70 -46.92 -9.21
C ILE A 22 -29.12 -46.36 -9.34
N ILE A 23 -29.26 -45.06 -9.12
CA ILE A 23 -30.43 -44.29 -9.55
C ILE A 23 -30.52 -44.48 -11.06
N LYS A 24 -31.46 -45.31 -11.53
CA LYS A 24 -31.91 -45.31 -12.92
C LYS A 24 -32.43 -43.90 -13.23
N LYS A 25 -31.58 -43.05 -13.79
CA LYS A 25 -32.04 -41.82 -14.45
C LYS A 25 -32.82 -42.27 -15.69
N GLU A 26 -34.15 -42.21 -15.60
CA GLU A 26 -35.00 -42.25 -16.78
C GLU A 26 -34.50 -41.16 -17.75
N ALA A 27 -34.25 -41.55 -19.00
CA ALA A 27 -33.85 -40.61 -20.04
C ALA A 27 -35.07 -39.73 -20.36
N ILE A 28 -35.08 -38.52 -19.80
CA ILE A 28 -36.12 -37.52 -20.05
C ILE A 28 -35.87 -36.98 -21.47
N ASN A 29 -36.86 -37.13 -22.34
CA ASN A 29 -36.81 -36.62 -23.71
C ASN A 29 -37.14 -35.12 -23.68
N ALA A 30 -36.19 -34.29 -23.25
CA ALA A 30 -36.33 -32.83 -23.15
C ALA A 30 -35.61 -32.12 -24.30
N SER A 31 -36.15 -31.00 -24.78
CA SER A 31 -35.47 -30.17 -25.77
C SER A 31 -34.16 -29.64 -25.19
N ILE A 32 -33.06 -29.71 -25.95
CA ILE A 32 -31.75 -29.18 -25.53
C ILE A 32 -31.87 -27.70 -25.11
N LYS A 33 -32.73 -26.93 -25.78
CA LYS A 33 -32.98 -25.53 -25.44
C LYS A 33 -33.65 -25.39 -24.06
N GLU A 34 -34.65 -26.21 -23.77
CA GLU A 34 -35.37 -26.20 -22.49
C GLU A 34 -34.46 -26.67 -21.35
N GLU A 35 -33.69 -27.73 -21.58
CA GLU A 35 -32.73 -28.27 -20.60
C GLU A 35 -31.60 -27.27 -20.32
N MET A 36 -31.04 -26.63 -21.35
CA MET A 36 -30.04 -25.58 -21.19
C MET A 36 -30.62 -24.36 -20.47
N GLN A 37 -31.87 -23.97 -20.75
CA GLN A 37 -32.53 -22.86 -20.07
C GLN A 37 -32.81 -23.19 -18.59
N SER A 38 -33.32 -24.38 -18.29
CA SER A 38 -33.54 -24.83 -16.91
C SER A 38 -32.22 -24.94 -16.15
N SER A 39 -31.23 -25.63 -16.71
CA SER A 39 -29.90 -25.76 -16.12
C SER A 39 -29.21 -24.41 -15.90
N TYR A 40 -29.37 -23.46 -16.83
CA TYR A 40 -28.84 -22.10 -16.65
C TYR A 40 -29.58 -21.35 -15.55
N LEU A 41 -30.90 -21.44 -15.48
CA LEU A 41 -31.71 -20.81 -14.42
C LEU A 41 -31.39 -21.40 -13.05
N ASP A 42 -31.26 -22.73 -12.95
CA ASP A 42 -30.89 -23.43 -11.72
C ASP A 42 -29.47 -23.06 -11.27
N TYR A 43 -28.52 -23.01 -12.22
CA TYR A 43 -27.18 -22.52 -11.93
C TYR A 43 -27.19 -21.06 -11.48
N ALA A 44 -27.88 -20.18 -12.21
CA ALA A 44 -27.98 -18.76 -11.88
C ALA A 44 -28.60 -18.56 -10.50
N MET A 45 -29.73 -19.22 -10.20
CA MET A 45 -30.38 -19.17 -8.90
C MET A 45 -29.48 -19.71 -7.79
N SER A 46 -28.79 -20.84 -8.02
CA SER A 46 -27.85 -21.38 -7.04
C SER A 46 -26.72 -20.39 -6.73
N VAL A 47 -26.18 -19.69 -7.73
CA VAL A 47 -25.13 -18.68 -7.57
C VAL A 47 -25.66 -17.42 -6.89
N ILE A 48 -26.85 -16.97 -7.25
CA ILE A 48 -27.50 -15.79 -6.67
C ILE A 48 -27.72 -15.99 -5.17
N VAL A 49 -28.38 -17.10 -4.80
CA VAL A 49 -28.72 -17.44 -3.41
C VAL A 49 -27.47 -17.75 -2.58
N SER A 50 -26.48 -18.45 -3.15
CA SER A 50 -25.28 -18.88 -2.40
C SER A 50 -24.19 -17.82 -2.27
N ARG A 51 -24.20 -16.73 -3.05
CA ARG A 51 -23.06 -15.79 -3.09
C ARG A 51 -23.41 -14.31 -3.19
N ALA A 52 -24.43 -13.93 -3.95
CA ALA A 52 -24.42 -12.59 -4.57
C ALA A 52 -25.31 -11.56 -3.86
N LEU A 53 -26.51 -11.95 -3.44
CA LEU A 53 -27.51 -11.04 -2.87
C LEU A 53 -27.65 -11.19 -1.34
N PRO A 54 -27.98 -10.10 -0.62
CA PRO A 54 -28.32 -10.17 0.79
C PRO A 54 -29.73 -10.74 1.01
N ASP A 55 -29.96 -11.35 2.18
CA ASP A 55 -31.31 -11.68 2.64
C ASP A 55 -32.00 -10.43 3.18
N ALA A 56 -33.29 -10.22 2.87
CA ALA A 56 -34.04 -9.05 3.34
C ALA A 56 -34.12 -8.95 4.87
N ARG A 57 -34.01 -10.09 5.58
CA ARG A 57 -34.18 -10.20 7.03
C ARG A 57 -32.97 -9.73 7.84
N ASP A 58 -31.77 -10.20 7.48
CA ASP A 58 -30.52 -9.86 8.19
C ASP A 58 -29.58 -8.93 7.40
N GLY A 59 -29.86 -8.74 6.10
CA GLY A 59 -29.05 -7.92 5.22
C GLY A 59 -27.68 -8.47 4.90
N LEU A 60 -27.42 -9.75 5.18
CA LEU A 60 -26.12 -10.38 5.00
C LEU A 60 -26.12 -11.29 3.79
N LYS A 61 -24.99 -11.28 3.09
CA LYS A 61 -24.64 -12.33 2.12
C LYS A 61 -24.19 -13.58 2.88
N PRO A 62 -24.29 -14.78 2.28
CA PRO A 62 -23.89 -16.02 2.93
C PRO A 62 -22.46 -16.01 3.48
N VAL A 63 -21.50 -15.43 2.75
CA VAL A 63 -20.11 -15.30 3.23
C VAL A 63 -19.98 -14.43 4.49
N GLN A 64 -20.73 -13.33 4.57
CA GLN A 64 -20.71 -12.42 5.73
C GLN A 64 -21.34 -13.11 6.94
N ARG A 65 -22.48 -13.79 6.75
CA ARG A 65 -23.16 -14.57 7.79
C ARG A 65 -22.26 -15.65 8.38
N ARG A 66 -21.59 -16.42 7.52
CA ARG A 66 -20.65 -17.48 7.93
C ARG A 66 -19.47 -16.93 8.72
N ILE A 67 -18.92 -15.78 8.33
CA ILE A 67 -17.83 -15.13 9.08
C ILE A 67 -18.30 -14.75 10.49
N LEU A 68 -19.42 -14.03 10.62
CA LEU A 68 -19.94 -13.62 11.94
C LEU A 68 -20.28 -14.82 12.82
N TYR A 69 -20.93 -15.84 12.26
CA TYR A 69 -21.24 -17.07 12.98
C TYR A 69 -19.97 -17.82 13.43
N THR A 70 -18.95 -17.89 12.58
CA THR A 70 -17.65 -18.48 12.93
C THR A 70 -17.01 -17.72 14.09
N MET A 71 -16.98 -16.38 14.03
CA MET A 71 -16.43 -15.54 15.10
C MET A 71 -17.19 -15.72 16.41
N HIS A 72 -18.51 -15.85 16.37
CA HIS A 72 -19.36 -16.15 17.53
C HIS A 72 -18.99 -17.48 18.17
N ARG A 73 -18.89 -18.56 17.37
CA ARG A 73 -18.51 -19.90 17.85
C ARG A 73 -17.10 -19.95 18.43
N MET A 74 -16.20 -19.12 17.92
CA MET A 74 -14.84 -18.97 18.44
C MET A 74 -14.76 -18.16 19.74
N GLY A 75 -15.88 -17.59 20.21
CA GLY A 75 -15.94 -16.73 21.39
C GLY A 75 -15.31 -15.35 21.18
N LEU A 76 -15.28 -14.84 19.94
CA LEU A 76 -14.68 -13.55 19.60
C LEU A 76 -15.66 -12.38 19.77
N SER A 77 -16.17 -12.24 20.99
CA SER A 77 -17.00 -11.10 21.40
C SER A 77 -16.28 -9.76 21.22
N SER A 78 -17.02 -8.66 21.29
CA SER A 78 -16.48 -7.30 21.24
C SER A 78 -15.58 -6.98 22.43
N GLU A 79 -15.77 -7.68 23.55
CA GLU A 79 -14.91 -7.60 24.74
C GLU A 79 -13.75 -8.62 24.71
N ALA A 80 -13.77 -9.59 23.80
CA ALA A 80 -12.70 -10.56 23.67
C ALA A 80 -11.40 -9.92 23.16
N LYS A 81 -10.29 -10.63 23.41
CA LYS A 81 -9.00 -10.28 22.81
C LYS A 81 -9.04 -10.49 21.30
N PHE A 82 -8.39 -9.58 20.58
CA PHE A 82 -8.18 -9.70 19.14
C PHE A 82 -7.52 -11.04 18.78
N ARG A 83 -7.98 -11.65 17.68
CA ARG A 83 -7.44 -12.92 17.19
C ARG A 83 -7.04 -12.79 15.74
N LYS A 84 -5.99 -13.51 15.32
CA LYS A 84 -5.51 -13.47 13.93
C LYS A 84 -6.63 -13.75 12.95
N ALA A 85 -6.77 -12.89 11.95
CA ALA A 85 -7.72 -13.03 10.85
C ALA A 85 -7.57 -14.37 10.13
N ALA A 86 -6.34 -14.89 10.03
CA ALA A 86 -6.06 -16.22 9.47
C ALA A 86 -6.78 -17.35 10.22
N ALA A 87 -6.96 -17.24 11.53
CA ALA A 87 -7.69 -18.24 12.31
C ALA A 87 -9.19 -18.21 11.99
N VAL A 88 -9.78 -17.00 11.90
CA VAL A 88 -11.19 -16.82 11.54
C VAL A 88 -11.46 -17.29 10.11
N VAL A 89 -10.61 -16.88 9.16
CA VAL A 89 -10.70 -17.29 7.75
C VAL A 89 -10.54 -18.80 7.62
N GLY A 90 -9.54 -19.38 8.28
CA GLY A 90 -9.29 -20.82 8.27
C GLY A 90 -10.46 -21.65 8.80
N ASP A 91 -11.07 -21.25 9.92
CA ASP A 91 -12.22 -21.97 10.49
C ASP A 91 -13.48 -21.77 9.64
N THR A 92 -13.68 -20.58 9.06
CA THR A 92 -14.79 -20.32 8.14
C THR A 92 -14.69 -21.20 6.89
N LEU A 93 -13.49 -21.34 6.31
CA LEU A 93 -13.24 -22.20 5.16
C LEU A 93 -13.42 -23.67 5.49
N GLY A 94 -12.78 -24.12 6.57
CA GLY A 94 -12.76 -25.54 6.94
C GLY A 94 -14.11 -26.09 7.35
N ARG A 95 -15.09 -25.23 7.67
CA ARG A 95 -16.41 -25.65 8.19
C ARG A 95 -17.59 -25.19 7.35
N PHE A 96 -17.54 -24.01 6.73
CA PHE A 96 -18.76 -23.36 6.21
C PHE A 96 -18.61 -22.84 4.78
N HIS A 97 -17.42 -22.42 4.34
CA HIS A 97 -17.24 -21.79 3.04
C HIS A 97 -16.38 -22.64 2.09
N PRO A 98 -16.97 -23.22 1.02
CA PRO A 98 -16.26 -24.15 0.12
C PRO A 98 -15.40 -23.44 -0.96
N HIS A 99 -15.21 -22.13 -0.88
CA HIS A 99 -14.48 -21.34 -1.89
C HIS A 99 -13.17 -20.78 -1.32
N GLY A 100 -12.38 -20.06 -2.14
CA GLY A 100 -11.05 -19.59 -1.76
C GLY A 100 -11.02 -18.68 -0.53
N ASP A 101 -9.88 -18.67 0.16
CA ASP A 101 -9.60 -17.85 1.35
C ASP A 101 -9.71 -16.34 1.10
N ILE A 102 -9.35 -15.89 -0.11
CA ILE A 102 -9.40 -14.49 -0.52
C ILE A 102 -10.82 -13.90 -0.42
N SER A 103 -11.86 -14.65 -0.78
CA SER A 103 -13.24 -14.13 -0.74
C SER A 103 -13.71 -13.90 0.69
N VAL A 104 -13.39 -14.83 1.59
CA VAL A 104 -13.69 -14.73 3.02
C VAL A 104 -12.91 -13.58 3.64
N TYR A 105 -11.61 -13.50 3.34
CA TYR A 105 -10.74 -12.47 3.89
C TYR A 105 -11.16 -11.06 3.47
N ASN A 106 -11.40 -10.84 2.17
CA ASN A 106 -11.84 -9.54 1.67
C ASN A 106 -13.22 -9.15 2.22
N SER A 107 -14.13 -10.11 2.40
CA SER A 107 -15.43 -9.87 3.01
C SER A 107 -15.30 -9.45 4.47
N MET A 108 -14.44 -10.11 5.24
CA MET A 108 -14.17 -9.76 6.64
C MET A 108 -13.54 -8.37 6.76
N VAL A 109 -12.55 -8.04 5.92
CA VAL A 109 -11.91 -6.72 5.89
C VAL A 109 -12.93 -5.64 5.56
N ARG A 110 -13.78 -5.85 4.55
CA ARG A 110 -14.83 -4.89 4.19
C ARG A 110 -15.80 -4.64 5.35
N MET A 111 -16.12 -5.67 6.12
CA MET A 111 -16.95 -5.54 7.33
C MET A 111 -16.28 -4.77 8.48
N ALA A 112 -14.96 -4.55 8.41
CA ALA A 112 -14.20 -3.80 9.40
C ALA A 112 -13.85 -2.36 8.97
N GLN A 113 -14.16 -1.96 7.74
CA GLN A 113 -13.83 -0.64 7.20
C GLN A 113 -14.92 0.39 7.52
N ASN A 114 -14.55 1.42 8.29
CA ASN A 114 -15.44 2.52 8.70
C ASN A 114 -15.83 3.49 7.56
N PHE A 115 -15.15 3.46 6.42
CA PHE A 115 -15.51 4.19 5.20
C PHE A 115 -16.37 3.34 4.23
N SER A 116 -16.42 2.01 4.44
CA SER A 116 -17.22 1.09 3.63
C SER A 116 -18.58 0.85 4.26
N LEU A 117 -18.61 0.58 5.56
CA LEU A 117 -19.82 0.38 6.34
C LEU A 117 -19.99 1.52 7.32
N ARG A 118 -21.24 1.94 7.56
CA ARG A 118 -21.53 2.94 8.56
C ARG A 118 -21.33 2.40 9.98
N TYR A 119 -21.77 1.18 10.21
CA TYR A 119 -21.63 0.45 11.47
C TYR A 119 -20.83 -0.83 11.19
N PRO A 120 -19.49 -0.81 11.30
CA PRO A 120 -18.66 -1.99 11.08
C PRO A 120 -19.16 -3.17 11.91
N LEU A 121 -19.25 -4.36 11.32
CA LEU A 121 -19.68 -5.59 12.01
C LEU A 121 -18.48 -6.36 12.60
N VAL A 122 -17.27 -6.03 12.15
CA VAL A 122 -16.01 -6.58 12.62
C VAL A 122 -15.14 -5.42 13.07
N GLU A 123 -14.42 -5.60 14.17
CA GLU A 123 -13.35 -4.69 14.57
C GLU A 123 -12.01 -5.34 14.21
N ALA A 124 -11.16 -4.62 13.48
CA ALA A 124 -9.87 -5.13 13.04
C ALA A 124 -8.72 -4.22 13.49
N GLN A 125 -7.60 -4.85 13.86
CA GLN A 125 -6.35 -4.19 14.22
C GLN A 125 -5.19 -4.78 13.40
N GLY A 126 -4.31 -3.92 12.91
CA GLY A 126 -3.13 -4.33 12.14
C GLY A 126 -1.99 -3.31 12.23
N ASN A 127 -0.74 -3.77 12.17
CA ASN A 127 0.44 -2.91 12.24
C ASN A 127 0.70 -2.21 10.90
N VAL A 128 0.53 -0.88 10.87
CA VAL A 128 1.00 0.00 9.81
C VAL A 128 2.00 0.99 10.40
N GLY A 129 3.25 0.55 10.49
CA GLY A 129 4.40 1.38 10.84
C GLY A 129 5.69 0.59 10.59
N CYS A 130 6.73 1.25 10.07
CA CYS A 130 7.89 0.56 9.50
C CYS A 130 9.19 0.83 10.28
N PHE A 131 9.65 2.09 10.37
CA PHE A 131 10.99 2.42 10.86
C PHE A 131 10.99 3.49 11.95
N THR A 132 12.02 3.52 12.80
CA THR A 132 12.20 4.60 13.78
C THR A 132 12.68 5.90 13.12
N ALA A 133 12.50 7.03 13.81
CA ALA A 133 12.82 8.37 13.32
C ALA A 133 14.28 8.56 12.85
N ASP A 134 15.22 7.86 13.49
CA ASP A 134 16.67 7.91 13.28
C ASP A 134 17.14 7.09 12.06
N THR A 135 16.29 6.23 11.52
CA THR A 135 16.63 5.41 10.34
C THR A 135 16.86 6.31 9.12
N ARG A 136 18.00 6.14 8.44
CA ARG A 136 18.42 6.98 7.31
C ARG A 136 18.14 6.36 5.94
N VAL A 137 17.64 7.19 5.03
CA VAL A 137 17.33 6.84 3.64
C VAL A 137 18.43 7.38 2.74
N LYS A 138 18.81 6.58 1.74
CA LYS A 138 19.86 6.97 0.79
C LYS A 138 19.27 7.87 -0.31
N LEU A 139 19.79 9.09 -0.45
CA LEU A 139 19.32 10.04 -1.47
C LEU A 139 20.25 10.13 -2.69
N THR A 140 19.71 10.58 -3.81
CA THR A 140 20.44 10.72 -5.08
C THR A 140 21.35 11.95 -5.13
N ASP A 141 21.09 12.95 -4.30
CA ASP A 141 21.92 14.16 -4.15
C ASP A 141 23.22 13.94 -3.36
N GLY A 142 23.42 12.71 -2.84
CA GLY A 142 24.58 12.30 -2.07
C GLY A 142 24.43 12.47 -0.55
N ARG A 143 23.27 12.97 -0.08
CA ARG A 143 22.95 13.06 1.36
C ARG A 143 22.24 11.80 1.85
N ASP A 144 22.35 11.58 3.15
CA ASP A 144 21.74 10.46 3.86
C ASP A 144 20.90 11.06 5.00
N LEU A 145 19.60 11.23 4.77
CA LEU A 145 18.68 11.89 5.72
C LEU A 145 17.91 10.87 6.53
N SER A 146 17.72 11.17 7.82
CA SER A 146 16.80 10.43 8.69
C SER A 146 15.33 10.65 8.30
N PHE A 147 14.43 9.74 8.69
CA PHE A 147 12.99 9.95 8.47
C PHE A 147 12.50 11.27 9.07
N ALA A 148 12.98 11.66 10.25
CA ALA A 148 12.62 12.94 10.87
C ALA A 148 13.02 14.15 10.01
N GLU A 149 14.23 14.14 9.44
CA GLU A 149 14.72 15.19 8.54
C GLU A 149 13.97 15.18 7.21
N LEU A 150 13.63 14.01 6.68
CA LEU A 150 12.82 13.89 5.46
C LEU A 150 11.42 14.47 5.63
N VAL A 151 10.77 14.22 6.77
CA VAL A 151 9.46 14.83 7.08
C VAL A 151 9.59 16.36 7.14
N LYS A 152 10.68 16.87 7.72
CA LYS A 152 10.93 18.31 7.81
C LYS A 152 11.14 18.93 6.43
N GLU A 153 12.05 18.38 5.61
CA GLU A 153 12.31 18.89 4.26
C GLU A 153 11.06 18.79 3.37
N TYR A 154 10.25 17.75 3.53
CA TYR A 154 9.00 17.61 2.79
C TYR A 154 7.98 18.70 3.15
N LYS A 155 7.86 19.05 4.43
CA LYS A 155 7.02 20.17 4.89
C LYS A 155 7.49 21.53 4.37
N GLU A 156 8.79 21.67 4.13
CA GLU A 156 9.39 22.86 3.50
C GLU A 156 9.19 22.89 1.96
N GLY A 157 8.51 21.88 1.39
CA GLY A 157 8.21 21.80 -0.04
C GLY A 157 9.37 21.27 -0.90
N LYS A 158 10.40 20.68 -0.28
CA LYS A 158 11.58 20.16 -1.00
C LYS A 158 11.35 18.73 -1.49
N ARG A 159 11.59 18.52 -2.78
CA ARG A 159 11.48 17.20 -3.42
C ARG A 159 12.76 16.39 -3.25
N ASN A 160 12.63 15.21 -2.65
CA ASN A 160 13.73 14.29 -2.39
C ASN A 160 13.57 13.00 -3.21
N PHE A 161 14.68 12.42 -3.65
CA PHE A 161 14.69 11.24 -4.53
C PHE A 161 15.59 10.15 -3.96
N THR A 162 15.15 8.89 -4.09
CA THR A 162 15.87 7.69 -3.61
C THR A 162 15.99 6.64 -4.71
N PHE A 163 16.62 5.51 -4.38
CA PHE A 163 16.82 4.37 -5.26
C PHE A 163 15.77 3.30 -4.98
N THR A 164 15.27 2.66 -6.04
CA THR A 164 14.27 1.58 -5.98
C THR A 164 14.64 0.45 -6.94
N VAL A 165 14.11 -0.75 -6.75
CA VAL A 165 14.26 -1.90 -7.66
C VAL A 165 12.92 -2.17 -8.37
N ASP A 166 12.94 -2.26 -9.69
CA ASP A 166 11.77 -2.62 -10.50
C ASP A 166 11.52 -4.14 -10.56
N GLU A 167 10.37 -4.59 -11.08
CA GLU A 167 10.02 -6.02 -11.21
C GLU A 167 11.08 -6.86 -11.93
N ASN A 168 11.87 -6.23 -12.80
CA ASN A 168 12.94 -6.87 -13.54
C ASN A 168 14.22 -7.06 -12.71
N GLY A 169 14.30 -6.54 -11.48
CA GLY A 169 15.49 -6.59 -10.64
C GLY A 169 16.54 -5.53 -10.99
N THR A 170 16.14 -4.47 -11.69
CA THR A 170 17.01 -3.35 -12.05
C THR A 170 16.75 -2.15 -11.14
N VAL A 171 17.83 -1.52 -10.71
CA VAL A 171 17.78 -0.37 -9.83
C VAL A 171 17.50 0.90 -10.64
N LYS A 172 16.47 1.63 -10.25
CA LYS A 172 16.03 2.92 -10.79
C LYS A 172 16.01 3.99 -9.70
N ILE A 173 15.73 5.23 -10.09
CA ILE A 173 15.48 6.34 -9.17
C ILE A 173 13.97 6.56 -9.07
N ALA A 174 13.50 6.92 -7.88
CA ALA A 174 12.11 7.32 -7.65
C ALA A 174 12.04 8.51 -6.70
N GLU A 175 10.96 9.27 -6.82
CA GLU A 175 10.64 10.39 -5.93
C GLU A 175 10.09 9.87 -4.61
N ILE A 176 10.54 10.46 -3.49
CA ILE A 176 9.98 10.22 -2.16
C ILE A 176 8.73 11.09 -2.01
N LYS A 177 7.59 10.46 -1.78
CA LYS A 177 6.31 11.12 -1.49
C LYS A 177 5.87 10.85 -0.05
N ASN A 178 5.10 11.77 0.54
CA ASN A 178 4.43 11.63 1.84
C ASN A 178 5.26 10.98 2.98
N PRO A 179 6.52 11.39 3.23
CA PRO A 179 7.24 10.93 4.42
C PRO A 179 6.51 11.42 5.68
N ARG A 180 6.10 10.50 6.55
CA ARG A 180 5.27 10.81 7.72
C ARG A 180 5.51 9.87 8.89
N MET A 181 5.15 10.35 10.08
CA MET A 181 4.99 9.47 11.23
C MET A 181 3.70 8.67 11.04
N THR A 182 3.78 7.34 11.20
CA THR A 182 2.66 6.42 10.96
C THR A 182 2.07 5.90 12.26
N LYS A 183 2.87 5.67 13.30
CA LYS A 183 2.37 5.20 14.59
C LYS A 183 3.22 5.72 15.76
N LYS A 184 2.55 6.13 16.84
CA LYS A 184 3.22 6.49 18.11
C LYS A 184 3.40 5.25 18.98
N ASN A 185 4.50 5.19 19.72
CA ASN A 185 4.74 4.16 20.74
C ASN A 185 4.60 2.70 20.23
N ALA A 186 5.25 2.37 19.10
CA ALA A 186 5.25 1.01 18.54
C ALA A 186 6.41 0.18 19.10
N GLU A 187 6.18 -1.12 19.31
CA GLU A 187 7.22 -2.07 19.68
C GLU A 187 8.24 -2.21 18.55
N ILE A 188 9.53 -2.07 18.88
CA ILE A 188 10.62 -2.07 17.91
C ILE A 188 11.59 -3.22 18.13
N MET A 189 12.28 -3.56 17.05
CA MET A 189 13.38 -4.52 17.06
C MET A 189 14.53 -4.02 16.22
N LYS A 190 15.69 -4.59 16.45
CA LYS A 190 16.94 -4.21 15.81
C LYS A 190 17.47 -5.35 14.94
N VAL A 191 17.74 -5.06 13.68
CA VAL A 191 18.39 -5.98 12.74
C VAL A 191 19.81 -5.51 12.51
N VAL A 192 20.79 -6.35 12.82
CA VAL A 192 22.22 -6.04 12.66
C VAL A 192 22.75 -6.73 11.41
N LEU A 193 23.34 -5.94 10.51
CA LEU A 193 23.91 -6.42 9.25
C LEU A 193 25.41 -6.74 9.38
N ASP A 194 25.94 -7.47 8.40
CA ASP A 194 27.35 -7.89 8.34
C ASP A 194 28.36 -6.76 8.10
N ASN A 195 27.89 -5.59 7.63
CA ASN A 195 28.67 -4.36 7.55
C ASN A 195 28.72 -3.58 8.88
N GLY A 196 28.06 -4.07 9.93
CA GLY A 196 27.96 -3.41 11.24
C GLY A 196 26.83 -2.40 11.36
N GLU A 197 26.05 -2.16 10.31
CA GLU A 197 24.90 -1.24 10.35
C GLU A 197 23.73 -1.87 11.11
N GLU A 198 23.01 -1.01 11.84
CA GLU A 198 21.85 -1.40 12.66
C GLU A 198 20.58 -0.74 12.13
N ILE A 199 19.53 -1.55 11.89
CA ILE A 199 18.24 -1.06 11.41
C ILE A 199 17.19 -1.32 12.49
N LYS A 200 16.64 -0.24 13.04
CA LYS A 200 15.53 -0.28 14.01
C LYS A 200 14.20 -0.16 13.29
N CYS A 201 13.37 -1.18 13.42
CA CYS A 201 12.10 -1.28 12.70
C CYS A 201 11.04 -2.01 13.53
N THR A 202 9.79 -1.95 13.09
CA THR A 202 8.73 -2.75 13.69
C THR A 202 8.92 -4.23 13.37
N LEU A 203 8.35 -5.09 14.20
CA LEU A 203 8.49 -6.54 14.07
C LEU A 203 8.01 -7.11 12.74
N SER A 204 7.00 -6.47 12.16
CA SER A 204 6.35 -6.83 10.90
C SER A 204 7.00 -6.20 9.66
N HIS A 205 8.03 -5.37 9.82
CA HIS A 205 8.65 -4.70 8.68
C HIS A 205 9.27 -5.72 7.72
N LYS A 206 9.06 -5.54 6.41
CA LYS A 206 9.46 -6.51 5.37
C LYS A 206 10.79 -6.15 4.72
N PHE A 207 11.79 -7.00 4.92
CA PHE A 207 13.07 -6.93 4.22
C PHE A 207 13.05 -7.73 2.92
N MET A 208 13.61 -7.16 1.86
CA MET A 208 13.73 -7.81 0.56
C MET A 208 14.88 -8.83 0.57
N LEU A 209 14.61 -10.09 0.21
CA LEU A 209 15.62 -11.14 0.09
C LEU A 209 16.22 -11.18 -1.32
N LYS A 210 17.47 -11.61 -1.43
CA LYS A 210 18.16 -11.78 -2.72
C LYS A 210 17.77 -13.07 -3.45
N SER A 211 17.40 -14.14 -2.73
CA SER A 211 17.10 -15.46 -3.30
C SER A 211 15.64 -15.56 -3.78
N GLY A 212 15.37 -15.16 -5.02
CA GLY A 212 14.02 -15.27 -5.60
C GLY A 212 13.86 -14.87 -7.07
N ALA A 213 14.92 -14.41 -7.74
CA ALA A 213 14.88 -13.72 -9.04
C ALA A 213 14.34 -14.51 -10.27
N LYS A 214 13.75 -15.70 -10.07
CA LYS A 214 13.01 -16.43 -11.10
C LYS A 214 11.48 -16.34 -10.95
N ALA A 215 10.92 -15.81 -9.84
CA ALA A 215 9.47 -15.71 -9.62
C ALA A 215 9.08 -14.58 -8.62
N GLY A 216 9.46 -13.33 -8.91
CA GLY A 216 9.13 -12.16 -8.07
C GLY A 216 10.04 -11.96 -6.85
N PHE A 217 9.96 -10.79 -6.21
CA PHE A 217 10.72 -10.47 -5.00
C PHE A 217 10.13 -11.19 -3.78
N VAL A 218 10.97 -11.88 -3.04
CA VAL A 218 10.58 -12.52 -1.78
C VAL A 218 10.88 -11.57 -0.63
N TYR A 219 9.86 -11.23 0.15
CA TYR A 219 9.99 -10.39 1.33
C TYR A 219 9.86 -11.23 2.60
N LYS A 220 10.66 -10.91 3.61
CA LYS A 220 10.64 -11.56 4.92
C LYS A 220 10.54 -10.53 6.02
N GLU A 221 9.66 -10.78 6.98
CA GLU A 221 9.51 -9.85 8.12
C GLU A 221 10.75 -9.85 9.01
N ALA A 222 11.02 -8.70 9.63
CA ALA A 222 12.12 -8.46 10.53
C ALA A 222 12.22 -9.55 11.62
N ARG A 223 11.11 -9.86 12.30
CA ARG A 223 11.05 -10.90 13.36
C ARG A 223 11.36 -12.32 12.88
N ASN A 224 11.19 -12.57 11.58
CA ASN A 224 11.40 -13.88 10.98
C ASN A 224 12.80 -14.02 10.38
N LEU A 225 13.57 -12.93 10.29
CA LEU A 225 14.95 -12.97 9.80
C LEU A 225 15.81 -13.85 10.71
N LYS A 226 16.65 -14.68 10.09
CA LYS A 226 17.59 -15.57 10.77
C LYS A 226 19.02 -15.11 10.47
N PRO A 227 19.97 -15.30 11.39
CA PRO A 227 21.39 -15.16 11.10
C PRO A 227 21.77 -15.91 9.81
N GLY A 228 22.41 -15.23 8.86
CA GLY A 228 22.78 -15.75 7.55
C GLY A 228 21.78 -15.46 6.42
N ASP A 229 20.58 -14.95 6.71
CA ASP A 229 19.62 -14.53 5.68
C ASP A 229 20.22 -13.44 4.80
N SER A 230 20.08 -13.61 3.49
CA SER A 230 20.71 -12.77 2.46
C SER A 230 19.75 -11.71 1.94
N LEU A 231 19.98 -10.46 2.33
CA LEU A 231 19.17 -9.30 1.95
C LEU A 231 19.59 -8.75 0.58
N MET A 232 18.66 -8.06 -0.08
CA MET A 232 18.93 -7.36 -1.35
C MET A 232 19.85 -6.14 -1.09
N PRO A 233 21.08 -6.11 -1.64
CA PRO A 233 22.03 -5.05 -1.35
C PRO A 233 21.86 -3.82 -2.26
N ALA A 234 22.13 -2.65 -1.70
CA ALA A 234 22.26 -1.36 -2.38
C ALA A 234 23.71 -0.86 -2.25
N TYR A 235 24.58 -1.27 -3.18
CA TYR A 235 26.00 -0.91 -3.15
C TYR A 235 26.31 0.31 -4.00
N PHE A 236 27.10 1.23 -3.43
CA PHE A 236 27.54 2.47 -4.06
C PHE A 236 29.08 2.52 -4.14
N ARG A 237 29.62 3.09 -5.22
CA ARG A 237 31.05 3.43 -5.34
C ARG A 237 31.28 4.61 -6.26
N PHE A 238 32.47 5.20 -6.21
CA PHE A 238 32.90 6.19 -7.20
C PHE A 238 33.52 5.53 -8.43
N SER A 239 33.29 6.11 -9.60
CA SER A 239 33.90 5.69 -10.86
C SER A 239 35.40 5.99 -10.88
N THR A 240 36.14 5.10 -11.51
CA THR A 240 37.60 5.21 -11.70
C THR A 240 37.94 5.37 -13.17
N GLY A 241 39.19 5.72 -13.50
CA GLY A 241 39.64 5.82 -14.90
C GLY A 241 39.61 4.48 -15.66
N GLU A 242 39.42 3.35 -14.97
CA GLU A 242 39.15 2.04 -15.60
C GLU A 242 37.70 1.91 -16.10
N ASP A 243 36.75 2.63 -15.49
CA ASP A 243 35.32 2.57 -15.84
C ASP A 243 35.02 3.46 -17.06
N ASP A 244 35.43 4.74 -17.00
CA ASP A 244 35.48 5.65 -18.14
C ASP A 244 36.58 6.71 -17.91
N PRO A 245 37.55 6.88 -18.84
CA PRO A 245 38.63 7.85 -18.69
C PRO A 245 38.16 9.30 -18.54
N ASN A 246 36.97 9.64 -19.04
CA ASN A 246 36.40 10.98 -19.03
C ASN A 246 35.42 11.21 -17.87
N MET A 247 34.98 10.16 -17.18
CA MET A 247 33.99 10.24 -16.10
C MET A 247 34.55 9.71 -14.77
N ILE A 248 35.63 10.33 -14.27
CA ILE A 248 36.27 9.93 -13.01
C ILE A 248 35.61 10.63 -11.81
N GLY A 249 35.29 9.86 -10.77
CA GLY A 249 34.73 10.35 -9.52
C GLY A 249 33.24 10.68 -9.56
N TYR A 250 32.47 9.99 -10.41
CA TYR A 250 31.01 10.02 -10.43
C TYR A 250 30.43 8.90 -9.55
N ASN A 251 29.27 9.13 -8.94
CA ASN A 251 28.55 8.10 -8.20
C ASN A 251 28.04 6.99 -9.12
N MET A 252 28.28 5.74 -8.71
CA MET A 252 27.78 4.54 -9.37
C MET A 252 27.04 3.66 -8.37
N ILE A 253 26.00 2.97 -8.83
CA ILE A 253 25.23 1.98 -8.08
C ILE A 253 25.30 0.62 -8.77
N LEU A 254 25.42 -0.46 -8.00
CA LEU A 254 25.44 -1.82 -8.53
C LEU A 254 24.04 -2.25 -8.97
N GLN A 255 23.94 -2.81 -10.18
CA GLN A 255 22.73 -3.49 -10.66
C GLN A 255 22.77 -4.97 -10.22
N PRO A 256 22.00 -5.41 -9.20
CA PRO A 256 22.24 -6.69 -8.54
C PRO A 256 22.04 -7.91 -9.46
N LYS A 257 21.08 -7.84 -10.39
CA LYS A 257 20.77 -8.93 -11.33
C LYS A 257 21.74 -9.00 -12.52
N LEU A 258 22.08 -7.84 -13.08
CA LEU A 258 22.92 -7.72 -14.28
C LEU A 258 24.43 -7.66 -13.95
N ASN A 259 24.77 -7.49 -12.67
CA ASN A 259 26.13 -7.50 -12.13
C ASN A 259 27.09 -6.51 -12.83
N PHE A 260 26.58 -5.30 -13.12
CA PHE A 260 27.37 -4.18 -13.62
C PHE A 260 27.11 -2.91 -12.80
N TRP A 261 28.04 -1.97 -12.85
CA TRP A 261 27.93 -0.68 -12.18
C TRP A 261 27.32 0.34 -13.13
N ASN A 262 26.21 0.95 -12.72
CA ASN A 262 25.55 1.98 -13.50
C ASN A 262 25.80 3.36 -12.87
N PHE A 263 26.01 4.37 -13.69
CA PHE A 263 26.23 5.73 -13.20
C PHE A 263 24.90 6.35 -12.74
N VAL A 264 24.90 6.96 -11.55
CA VAL A 264 23.67 7.50 -10.94
C VAL A 264 23.09 8.66 -11.76
N HIS A 265 23.93 9.54 -12.32
CA HIS A 265 23.47 10.62 -13.20
C HIS A 265 22.79 10.10 -14.48
N ILE A 266 23.14 8.88 -14.95
CA ILE A 266 22.46 8.25 -16.09
C ILE A 266 21.07 7.77 -15.66
N LEU A 267 20.94 7.17 -14.46
CA LEU A 267 19.64 6.79 -13.91
C LEU A 267 18.73 8.02 -13.70
N SER A 268 19.31 9.14 -13.30
CA SER A 268 18.59 10.40 -13.07
C SER A 268 18.06 10.98 -14.38
N ASP A 269 18.90 10.94 -15.41
CA ASP A 269 18.51 11.29 -16.78
C ASP A 269 17.45 10.35 -17.36
N SER A 270 17.57 9.04 -17.11
CA SER A 270 16.54 8.06 -17.48
C SER A 270 15.21 8.37 -16.80
N TRP A 271 15.21 8.74 -15.52
CA TRP A 271 14.01 9.15 -14.80
C TRP A 271 13.38 10.42 -15.41
N ASN A 272 14.17 11.43 -15.76
CA ASN A 272 13.68 12.65 -16.42
C ASN A 272 13.02 12.35 -17.79
N ILE A 273 13.59 11.43 -18.57
CA ILE A 273 13.02 10.98 -19.85
C ILE A 273 11.71 10.21 -19.62
N GLU A 274 11.69 9.27 -18.67
CA GLU A 274 10.48 8.49 -18.32
C GLU A 274 9.34 9.39 -17.84
N ASN A 275 9.64 10.46 -17.11
CA ASN A 275 8.66 11.43 -16.60
C ASN A 275 8.38 12.60 -17.56
N LYS A 276 8.89 12.55 -18.80
CA LYS A 276 8.68 13.56 -19.85
C LYS A 276 9.12 14.99 -19.46
N ILE A 277 10.13 15.13 -18.59
CA ILE A 277 10.73 16.44 -18.24
C ILE A 277 11.44 17.05 -19.47
N TYR A 278 12.11 16.19 -20.23
CA TYR A 278 12.66 16.51 -21.54
C TYR A 278 12.76 15.25 -22.40
N GLU A 279 12.81 15.44 -23.71
CA GLU A 279 12.98 14.36 -24.67
C GLU A 279 14.44 13.98 -24.89
N ARG A 280 14.67 12.75 -25.36
CA ARG A 280 16.00 12.25 -25.74
C ARG A 280 16.62 13.02 -26.91
N SER A 281 15.80 13.69 -27.72
CA SER A 281 16.17 14.55 -28.86
C SER A 281 16.89 15.84 -28.42
N ARG A 282 16.70 16.32 -27.18
CA ARG A 282 17.20 17.61 -26.67
C ARG A 282 18.74 17.73 -26.64
N GLY A 283 19.45 16.62 -26.59
CA GLY A 283 20.91 16.63 -26.61
C GLY A 283 21.53 15.34 -26.10
N ARG A 284 22.78 15.08 -26.50
CA ARG A 284 23.51 13.86 -26.11
C ARG A 284 24.25 14.00 -24.77
N ILE A 285 24.48 15.22 -24.30
CA ILE A 285 25.28 15.50 -23.11
C ILE A 285 24.36 15.67 -21.92
N ARG A 286 24.73 15.07 -20.79
CA ARG A 286 24.10 15.25 -19.49
C ARG A 286 24.93 16.23 -18.69
N HIS A 287 24.31 17.30 -18.23
CA HIS A 287 24.98 18.37 -17.50
C HIS A 287 24.34 18.54 -16.11
N HIS A 288 25.18 18.75 -15.11
CA HIS A 288 24.78 19.10 -13.74
C HIS A 288 24.65 20.62 -13.65
N LEU A 289 23.44 21.14 -13.39
CA LEU A 289 23.17 22.58 -13.37
C LEU A 289 24.05 23.33 -12.34
N ASP A 290 24.27 22.72 -11.18
CA ASP A 290 25.13 23.25 -10.11
C ASP A 290 26.64 22.97 -10.30
N PHE A 291 27.03 22.32 -11.40
CA PHE A 291 28.40 21.86 -11.68
C PHE A 291 28.98 20.89 -10.63
N ASN A 292 28.15 20.34 -9.74
CA ASN A 292 28.53 19.35 -8.75
C ASN A 292 28.18 17.93 -9.23
N LYS A 293 29.21 17.20 -9.65
CA LYS A 293 29.09 15.82 -10.16
C LYS A 293 28.52 14.79 -9.17
N LEU A 294 28.43 15.13 -7.87
CA LEU A 294 27.89 14.24 -6.83
C LEU A 294 26.40 14.46 -6.58
N ASN A 295 25.88 15.64 -6.92
CA ASN A 295 24.46 15.94 -6.79
C ASN A 295 23.71 15.37 -8.00
N ASN A 296 23.25 14.12 -7.88
CA ASN A 296 22.50 13.45 -8.94
C ASN A 296 21.00 13.52 -8.68
N ASN A 297 20.51 14.58 -8.03
CA ASN A 297 19.09 14.86 -8.01
C ASN A 297 18.60 15.00 -9.46
N PRO A 298 17.52 14.31 -9.89
CA PRO A 298 16.97 14.47 -11.23
C PRO A 298 16.72 15.93 -11.63
N GLU A 299 16.36 16.80 -10.68
CA GLU A 299 16.16 18.24 -10.93
C GLU A 299 17.46 18.99 -11.28
N ASN A 300 18.62 18.45 -10.90
CA ASN A 300 19.93 19.02 -11.20
C ASN A 300 20.50 18.53 -12.55
N ILE A 301 19.85 17.58 -13.22
CA ILE A 301 20.35 16.97 -14.47
C ILE A 301 19.58 17.49 -15.68
N GLN A 302 20.31 17.99 -16.68
CA GLN A 302 19.74 18.46 -17.94
C GLN A 302 20.44 17.85 -19.16
N ARG A 303 19.68 17.67 -20.25
CA ARG A 303 20.24 17.39 -21.58
C ARG A 303 20.42 18.65 -22.42
N MET A 304 21.58 18.77 -23.03
CA MET A 304 21.92 19.89 -23.93
C MET A 304 22.86 19.48 -25.07
N GLY A 305 22.92 20.31 -26.10
CA GLY A 305 23.84 20.14 -27.23
C GLY A 305 25.30 20.42 -26.84
N TRP A 306 26.25 19.92 -27.63
CA TRP A 306 27.69 20.15 -27.38
C TRP A 306 28.07 21.62 -27.35
N LYS A 307 27.51 22.42 -28.26
CA LYS A 307 27.78 23.87 -28.34
C LYS A 307 27.28 24.61 -27.08
N GLU A 308 26.07 24.29 -26.64
CA GLU A 308 25.43 24.90 -25.46
C GLU A 308 26.13 24.52 -24.15
N HIS A 309 26.50 23.24 -24.02
CA HIS A 309 27.30 22.75 -22.90
C HIS A 309 28.64 23.46 -22.79
N TRP A 310 29.35 23.58 -23.91
CA TRP A 310 30.64 24.25 -23.96
C TRP A 310 30.50 25.74 -23.63
N GLN A 311 29.46 26.40 -24.15
CA GLN A 311 29.17 27.81 -23.85
C GLN A 311 28.88 28.04 -22.36
N SER A 312 28.14 27.13 -21.72
CA SER A 312 27.82 27.21 -20.29
C SER A 312 29.08 27.12 -19.42
N HIS A 313 29.97 26.16 -19.72
CA HIS A 313 31.26 26.06 -19.03
C HIS A 313 32.18 27.25 -19.34
N TYR A 314 32.20 27.75 -20.57
CA TYR A 314 32.98 28.93 -20.96
C TYR A 314 32.51 30.18 -20.20
N ASN A 315 31.20 30.42 -20.15
CA ASN A 315 30.63 31.56 -19.43
C ASN A 315 30.90 31.48 -17.93
N LEU A 316 30.73 30.30 -17.30
CA LEU A 316 31.05 30.11 -15.89
C LEU A 316 32.54 30.35 -15.60
N THR A 317 33.42 29.77 -16.41
CA THR A 317 34.87 29.93 -16.22
C THR A 317 35.31 31.36 -16.48
N SER A 318 34.71 32.06 -17.45
CA SER A 318 34.94 33.48 -17.72
C SER A 318 34.48 34.35 -16.54
N LEU A 319 33.26 34.14 -16.03
CA LEU A 319 32.73 34.85 -14.86
C LEU A 319 33.59 34.64 -13.61
N ARG A 320 34.00 33.39 -13.32
CA ARG A 320 34.94 33.08 -12.24
C ARG A 320 36.31 33.75 -12.47
N HIS A 321 36.76 33.80 -13.71
CA HIS A 321 38.00 34.49 -14.08
C HIS A 321 37.91 36.01 -13.92
N ILE A 322 36.73 36.62 -13.92
CA ILE A 322 36.57 38.07 -13.71
C ILE A 322 36.39 38.34 -12.21
N ASN A 323 35.48 37.62 -11.54
CA ASN A 323 34.94 37.99 -10.24
C ASN A 323 35.51 37.23 -9.03
N ASP A 324 36.18 36.09 -9.21
CA ASP A 324 36.64 35.23 -8.10
C ASP A 324 38.18 35.28 -7.97
N GLU A 325 38.68 36.05 -6.99
CA GLU A 325 40.12 36.17 -6.71
C GLU A 325 40.75 34.86 -6.21
N ASN A 326 40.01 34.08 -5.41
CA ASN A 326 40.49 32.78 -4.90
C ASN A 326 40.67 31.77 -6.04
N TYR A 327 39.76 31.77 -7.02
CA TYR A 327 39.88 30.97 -8.22
C TYR A 327 41.10 31.37 -9.06
N LYS A 328 41.32 32.68 -9.27
CA LYS A 328 42.53 33.19 -9.97
C LYS A 328 43.82 32.73 -9.27
N ALA A 329 43.87 32.86 -7.94
CA ALA A 329 45.02 32.47 -7.13
C ALA A 329 45.32 30.97 -7.25
N LYS A 330 44.31 30.10 -7.09
CA LYS A 330 44.46 28.65 -7.27
C LYS A 330 44.90 28.28 -8.68
N LEU A 331 44.38 28.95 -9.70
CA LEU A 331 44.72 28.67 -11.09
C LEU A 331 46.15 29.13 -11.45
N ALA A 332 46.62 30.22 -10.84
CA ALA A 332 48.02 30.66 -10.92
C ALA A 332 48.97 29.69 -10.18
N GLU A 333 48.57 29.19 -9.01
CA GLU A 333 49.33 28.18 -8.27
C GLU A 333 49.40 26.86 -9.02
N GLY A 334 48.28 26.39 -9.58
CA GLY A 334 48.21 25.19 -10.41
C GLY A 334 49.07 25.31 -11.67
N ARG A 335 49.06 26.47 -12.34
CA ARG A 335 49.96 26.73 -13.47
C ARG A 335 51.43 26.72 -13.05
N ARG A 336 51.79 27.31 -11.91
CA ARG A 336 53.16 27.26 -11.37
C ARG A 336 53.60 25.81 -11.10
N LYS A 337 52.75 25.00 -10.44
CA LYS A 337 53.02 23.58 -10.18
C LYS A 337 53.14 22.76 -11.49
N PHE A 338 52.24 22.98 -12.44
CA PHE A 338 52.26 22.29 -13.75
C PHE A 338 53.54 22.58 -14.53
N TRP A 339 53.99 23.83 -14.57
CA TRP A 339 55.21 24.24 -15.28
C TRP A 339 56.51 23.96 -14.50
N ALA A 340 56.43 23.76 -13.18
CA ALA A 340 57.56 23.31 -12.37
C ALA A 340 58.02 21.90 -12.81
N GLU A 341 57.08 21.01 -13.16
CA GLU A 341 57.40 19.67 -13.64
C GLU A 341 58.15 19.69 -14.99
N GLU A 342 59.36 19.12 -15.00
CA GLU A 342 60.24 19.07 -16.18
C GLU A 342 59.62 18.29 -17.35
N LYS A 343 58.82 17.27 -17.04
CA LYS A 343 58.10 16.45 -18.03
C LYS A 343 57.13 17.29 -18.87
N ASN A 344 56.39 18.20 -18.25
CA ASN A 344 55.39 19.04 -18.93
C ASN A 344 56.08 20.08 -19.82
N ARG A 345 57.20 20.65 -19.36
CA ARG A 345 58.06 21.54 -20.16
C ARG A 345 58.63 20.83 -21.40
N LYS A 346 59.10 19.58 -21.25
CA LYS A 346 59.61 18.76 -22.36
C LYS A 346 58.50 18.43 -23.39
N ILE A 347 57.32 18.02 -22.95
CA ILE A 347 56.19 17.71 -23.84
C ILE A 347 55.72 18.96 -24.59
N PHE A 348 55.62 20.11 -23.90
CA PHE A 348 55.27 21.37 -24.55
C PHE A 348 56.31 21.80 -25.58
N SER A 349 57.60 21.71 -25.23
CA SER A 349 58.71 21.98 -26.16
C SER A 349 58.65 21.08 -27.41
N GLN A 350 58.35 19.78 -27.25
CA GLN A 350 58.17 18.86 -28.36
C GLN A 350 56.97 19.22 -29.24
N ARG A 351 55.84 19.63 -28.63
CA ARG A 351 54.63 20.05 -29.35
C ARG A 351 54.85 21.36 -30.13
N ILE A 352 55.50 22.34 -29.51
CA ILE A 352 55.90 23.59 -30.17
C ILE A 352 56.90 23.30 -31.29
N ARG A 353 57.88 22.42 -31.06
CA ARG A 353 58.81 21.97 -32.09
C ARG A 353 58.09 21.32 -33.28
N GLY A 354 57.13 20.44 -33.04
CA GLY A 354 56.32 19.81 -34.09
C GLY A 354 55.49 20.83 -34.87
N ARG A 355 54.84 21.78 -34.17
CA ARG A 355 54.09 22.87 -34.79
C ARG A 355 54.99 23.79 -35.61
N ASN A 356 56.17 24.12 -35.09
CA ASN A 356 57.17 24.89 -35.80
C ASN A 356 57.63 24.15 -37.05
N ILE A 357 57.95 22.85 -36.98
CA ILE A 357 58.31 22.05 -38.16
C ILE A 357 57.20 22.09 -39.23
N LEU A 358 55.93 21.98 -38.83
CA LEU A 358 54.78 22.10 -39.74
C LEU A 358 54.67 23.50 -40.35
N ASN A 359 54.85 24.56 -39.56
CA ASN A 359 54.85 25.93 -40.05
C ASN A 359 56.01 26.17 -41.03
N TRP A 360 57.21 25.68 -40.70
CA TRP A 360 58.40 25.73 -41.56
C TRP A 360 58.28 24.89 -42.84
N LYS A 361 57.28 24.01 -42.99
CA LYS A 361 56.96 23.35 -44.27
C LYS A 361 56.14 24.26 -45.19
N LYS A 362 55.39 25.23 -44.69
CA LYS A 362 54.59 26.16 -45.52
C LYS A 362 55.51 27.18 -46.21
N LYS A 363 55.36 27.37 -47.52
CA LYS A 363 56.22 28.25 -48.34
C LYS A 363 56.10 29.72 -47.89
N GLU A 364 54.88 30.19 -47.66
CA GLU A 364 54.60 31.57 -47.20
C GLU A 364 55.10 31.87 -45.79
N TYR A 365 55.10 30.88 -44.89
CA TYR A 365 55.63 31.05 -43.54
C TYR A 365 57.16 31.10 -43.56
N ARG A 366 57.80 30.25 -44.37
CA ARG A 366 59.25 30.28 -44.62
C ARG A 366 59.70 31.63 -45.15
N GLU A 367 58.98 32.17 -46.12
CA GLU A 367 59.32 33.45 -46.76
C GLU A 367 59.24 34.60 -45.75
N ARG A 368 58.13 34.71 -45.00
CA ARG A 368 57.95 35.72 -43.95
C ARG A 368 58.98 35.58 -42.83
N MET A 369 59.23 34.36 -42.37
CA MET A 369 60.14 34.14 -41.26
C MET A 369 61.61 34.33 -41.69
N ARG A 370 61.96 34.12 -42.96
CA ARG A 370 63.27 34.46 -43.54
C ARG A 370 63.52 35.97 -43.51
N ILE A 371 62.53 36.76 -43.93
CA ILE A 371 62.62 38.23 -43.90
C ILE A 371 62.71 38.72 -42.45
N PHE A 372 61.78 38.28 -41.59
CA PHE A 372 61.73 38.65 -40.17
C PHE A 372 63.00 38.29 -39.40
N LEU A 373 63.49 37.04 -39.51
CA LEU A 373 64.72 36.62 -38.82
C LEU A 373 65.96 37.33 -39.39
N SER A 374 65.98 37.65 -40.69
CA SER A 374 67.06 38.43 -41.30
C SER A 374 67.11 39.84 -40.72
N GLU A 375 65.96 40.51 -40.60
CA GLU A 375 65.88 41.85 -40.00
C GLU A 375 66.23 41.85 -38.51
N VAL A 376 65.67 40.92 -37.73
CA VAL A 376 65.95 40.79 -36.30
C VAL A 376 67.40 40.45 -36.05
N ASN A 377 68.00 39.53 -36.83
CA ASN A 377 69.43 39.20 -36.69
C ASN A 377 70.33 40.37 -37.12
N LYS A 378 70.01 41.07 -38.22
CA LYS A 378 70.77 42.26 -38.66
C LYS A 378 70.68 43.41 -37.65
N LYS A 379 69.55 43.54 -36.95
CA LYS A 379 69.36 44.51 -35.87
C LYS A 379 70.16 44.10 -34.64
N TYR A 380 70.03 42.85 -34.21
CA TYR A 380 70.78 42.28 -33.08
C TYR A 380 72.30 42.34 -33.27
N PHE A 381 72.82 42.02 -34.46
CA PHE A 381 74.25 42.09 -34.76
C PHE A 381 74.78 43.53 -34.89
N ARG A 382 73.94 44.50 -35.24
CA ARG A 382 74.28 45.93 -35.16
C ARG A 382 74.35 46.40 -33.72
N GLU A 383 73.39 46.00 -32.90
CA GLU A 383 73.29 46.42 -31.50
C GLU A 383 74.34 45.70 -30.62
N HIS A 384 74.81 44.51 -30.98
CA HIS A 384 75.71 43.68 -30.15
C HIS A 384 76.87 43.07 -30.99
N PRO A 385 77.92 43.85 -31.33
CA PRO A 385 79.04 43.41 -32.18
C PRO A 385 79.85 42.26 -31.58
N GLU A 386 79.88 42.18 -30.25
CA GLU A 386 80.60 41.20 -29.44
C GLU A 386 80.07 39.77 -29.64
N ALA A 387 78.78 39.65 -30.00
CA ALA A 387 78.13 38.38 -30.28
C ALA A 387 78.66 37.70 -31.54
N ILE A 388 79.17 38.47 -32.52
CA ILE A 388 79.68 37.96 -33.79
C ILE A 388 80.96 37.13 -33.56
N GLN A 389 81.89 37.63 -32.74
CA GLN A 389 83.11 36.92 -32.40
C GLN A 389 82.84 35.68 -31.53
N ARG A 390 81.88 35.76 -30.60
CA ARG A 390 81.47 34.63 -29.76
C ARG A 390 80.83 33.51 -30.58
N ILE A 391 79.94 33.84 -31.51
CA ILE A 391 79.25 32.84 -32.36
C ILE A 391 80.21 32.20 -33.37
N SER A 392 81.13 32.98 -33.97
CA SER A 392 82.19 32.45 -34.85
C SER A 392 83.09 31.44 -34.14
N ARG A 393 83.62 31.79 -32.94
CA ARG A 393 84.44 30.88 -32.12
C ARG A 393 83.71 29.60 -31.72
N THR A 394 82.41 29.70 -31.44
CA THR A 394 81.59 28.55 -31.02
C THR A 394 81.22 27.66 -32.22
N ALA A 395 80.94 28.25 -33.39
CA ALA A 395 80.63 27.53 -34.62
C ALA A 395 81.84 26.73 -35.14
N SER A 396 83.04 27.29 -35.10
CA SER A 396 84.27 26.56 -35.49
C SER A 396 84.60 25.41 -34.53
N LYS A 397 84.39 25.58 -33.21
CA LYS A 397 84.53 24.49 -32.22
C LYS A 397 83.49 23.38 -32.42
N THR A 398 82.26 23.74 -32.81
CA THR A 398 81.16 22.79 -32.99
C THR A 398 81.29 22.01 -34.31
N MET A 399 81.74 22.67 -35.39
CA MET A 399 81.96 22.04 -36.70
C MET A 399 83.13 21.04 -36.69
N ARG A 400 84.26 21.37 -36.05
CA ARG A 400 85.39 20.43 -35.89
C ARG A 400 85.01 19.19 -35.06
N ARG A 401 84.18 19.38 -34.03
CA ARG A 401 83.70 18.30 -33.16
C ARG A 401 82.69 17.36 -33.82
N LEU A 402 81.91 17.84 -34.78
CA LEU A 402 80.86 17.05 -35.44
C LEU A 402 81.35 16.29 -36.68
N TRP A 403 82.44 16.73 -37.33
CA TRP A 403 82.98 16.08 -38.53
C TRP A 403 83.94 14.91 -38.26
N GLN A 404 84.54 14.82 -37.07
CA GLN A 404 85.48 13.75 -36.71
C GLN A 404 84.83 12.50 -36.09
N ASN A 405 83.49 12.42 -36.03
CA ASN A 405 82.80 11.35 -35.31
C ASN A 405 82.06 10.38 -36.25
N PRO A 406 82.54 9.13 -36.45
CA PRO A 406 81.88 8.10 -37.26
C PRO A 406 80.44 7.78 -36.81
N LYS A 407 80.11 8.09 -35.56
CA LYS A 407 78.79 7.87 -34.95
C LYS A 407 77.71 8.81 -35.51
N TYR A 408 78.06 10.02 -35.96
CA TYR A 408 77.09 10.94 -36.57
C TYR A 408 76.65 10.51 -37.99
N LYS A 409 77.51 9.77 -38.70
CA LYS A 409 77.22 9.14 -39.99
C LYS A 409 76.28 7.92 -39.83
N ARG A 410 76.37 7.17 -38.72
CA ARG A 410 75.46 6.07 -38.35
C ARG A 410 74.08 6.55 -37.82
N LEU A 411 74.04 7.64 -37.07
CA LEU A 411 72.82 8.19 -36.44
C LEU A 411 71.74 8.64 -37.43
N PHE A 412 72.11 9.04 -38.65
CA PHE A 412 71.14 9.36 -39.71
C PHE A 412 70.50 8.11 -40.32
N HIS A 413 71.24 7.00 -40.33
CA HIS A 413 70.76 5.72 -40.86
C HIS A 413 69.84 5.00 -39.85
N GLU A 414 70.17 5.04 -38.55
CA GLU A 414 69.37 4.43 -37.48
C GLU A 414 68.00 5.10 -37.28
N LYS A 415 67.90 6.42 -37.49
CA LYS A 415 66.62 7.15 -37.35
C LYS A 415 65.57 6.80 -38.41
N ILE A 416 65.99 6.27 -39.56
CA ILE A 416 65.07 5.77 -40.60
C ILE A 416 64.54 4.38 -40.22
N VAL A 417 65.36 3.56 -39.56
CA VAL A 417 65.00 2.19 -39.13
C VAL A 417 64.12 2.19 -37.88
N GLU A 418 64.33 3.13 -36.95
CA GLU A 418 63.57 3.21 -35.70
C GLU A 418 62.12 3.71 -35.89
N SER A 419 61.85 4.46 -36.97
CA SER A 419 60.49 4.90 -37.32
C SER A 419 59.58 3.74 -37.77
N ASN A 420 60.14 2.62 -38.24
CA ASN A 420 59.36 1.48 -38.74
C ASN A 420 59.09 0.39 -37.68
N ARG A 421 59.75 0.45 -36.50
CA ARG A 421 59.55 -0.53 -35.41
C ARG A 421 58.42 -0.17 -34.43
N ASN A 422 57.92 1.08 -34.45
CA ASN A 422 56.90 1.59 -33.52
C ASN A 422 55.43 1.18 -33.84
N ARG A 423 55.21 0.06 -34.54
CA ARG A 423 53.86 -0.50 -34.75
C ARG A 423 53.82 -2.02 -34.60
N LYS A 424 54.00 -2.54 -33.38
CA LYS A 424 53.47 -3.87 -32.98
C LYS A 424 53.12 -3.92 -31.49
N GLY A 425 51.85 -4.20 -31.18
CA GLY A 425 51.46 -4.94 -29.95
C GLY A 425 50.78 -4.14 -28.84
N LYS A 426 49.45 -4.02 -28.90
CA LYS A 426 48.59 -3.64 -27.76
C LYS A 426 48.36 -4.85 -26.81
N THR A 427 48.13 -4.52 -25.54
CA THR A 427 47.46 -5.26 -24.43
C THR A 427 48.28 -6.16 -23.49
N ASN A 428 48.06 -6.00 -22.18
CA ASN A 428 47.99 -7.15 -21.26
C ASN A 428 47.12 -6.86 -20.01
N SER A 429 45.86 -7.33 -20.04
CA SER A 429 44.88 -7.33 -18.94
C SER A 429 44.82 -8.69 -18.22
N SER A 430 45.97 -9.36 -18.07
CA SER A 430 46.04 -10.77 -17.62
C SER A 430 46.30 -10.96 -16.10
N GLY A 431 46.89 -9.99 -15.40
CA GLY A 431 47.28 -10.13 -13.98
C GLY A 431 46.12 -10.09 -12.98
N LYS A 432 45.19 -9.13 -13.15
CA LYS A 432 44.01 -8.94 -12.27
C LYS A 432 43.03 -10.12 -12.34
N LYS A 433 42.82 -10.68 -13.54
CA LYS A 433 41.98 -11.87 -13.76
C LYS A 433 42.53 -13.12 -13.07
N LYS A 434 43.84 -13.32 -13.09
CA LYS A 434 44.50 -14.47 -12.44
C LYS A 434 44.42 -14.40 -10.91
N PHE A 435 44.57 -13.21 -10.32
CA PHE A 435 44.41 -12.99 -8.88
C PHE A 435 42.97 -13.25 -8.40
N LEU A 436 41.97 -12.74 -9.13
CA LEU A 436 40.56 -12.95 -8.82
C LEU A 436 40.12 -14.41 -8.96
N LYS A 437 40.75 -15.20 -9.84
CA LYS A 437 40.42 -16.63 -10.04
C LYS A 437 40.66 -17.47 -8.78
N ILE A 438 41.72 -17.18 -8.02
CA ILE A 438 42.03 -17.86 -6.75
C ILE A 438 41.08 -17.37 -5.64
N CYS A 439 40.74 -16.08 -5.63
CA CYS A 439 39.77 -15.52 -4.68
C CYS A 439 38.37 -16.12 -4.85
N HIS A 440 37.90 -16.30 -6.09
CA HIS A 440 36.62 -16.96 -6.38
C HIS A 440 36.65 -18.45 -6.01
N TYR A 441 37.75 -19.16 -6.26
CA TYR A 441 37.89 -20.57 -5.89
C TYR A 441 37.72 -20.83 -4.38
N LEU A 442 38.26 -19.94 -3.53
CA LEU A 442 38.10 -20.04 -2.08
C LEU A 442 36.67 -19.74 -1.63
N ASN A 443 36.04 -18.74 -2.24
CA ASN A 443 34.67 -18.33 -1.94
C ASN A 443 33.64 -19.39 -2.37
N ASP A 444 33.81 -19.99 -3.54
CA ASP A 444 32.90 -21.03 -4.08
C ASP A 444 32.91 -22.32 -3.22
N ARG A 445 33.92 -22.47 -2.36
CA ARG A 445 34.06 -23.60 -1.40
C ARG A 445 33.81 -23.21 0.06
N ASN A 446 33.29 -22.01 0.34
CA ASN A 446 33.05 -21.48 1.70
C ASN A 446 34.30 -21.44 2.60
N ILE A 447 35.50 -21.27 2.03
CA ILE A 447 36.75 -21.17 2.80
C ILE A 447 37.06 -19.70 3.08
N ILE A 448 37.35 -19.35 4.34
CA ILE A 448 37.65 -17.98 4.78
C ILE A 448 38.84 -17.42 4.00
N LEU A 449 38.66 -16.24 3.40
CA LEU A 449 39.65 -15.57 2.57
C LEU A 449 40.70 -14.87 3.46
N ASN A 450 41.81 -15.56 3.72
CA ASN A 450 42.97 -15.00 4.42
C ASN A 450 44.27 -15.35 3.68
N LYS A 451 45.39 -14.73 4.09
CA LYS A 451 46.70 -14.89 3.45
C LYS A 451 47.12 -16.35 3.35
N ASP A 452 46.91 -17.13 4.42
CA ASP A 452 47.38 -18.50 4.52
C ASP A 452 46.58 -19.45 3.63
N ASN A 453 45.26 -19.28 3.59
CA ASN A 453 44.37 -20.07 2.71
C ASN A 453 44.58 -19.72 1.23
N PHE A 454 44.84 -18.44 0.91
CA PHE A 454 45.16 -18.00 -0.44
C PHE A 454 46.48 -18.56 -0.95
N GLU A 455 47.54 -18.48 -0.15
CA GLU A 455 48.85 -19.03 -0.55
C GLU A 455 48.83 -20.57 -0.58
N LYS A 456 48.06 -21.23 0.30
CA LYS A 456 47.82 -22.68 0.22
C LYS A 456 47.14 -23.05 -1.11
N ALA A 457 46.02 -22.42 -1.46
CA ALA A 457 45.33 -22.68 -2.72
C ALA A 457 46.19 -22.33 -3.96
N ARG A 458 46.99 -21.25 -3.88
CA ARG A 458 47.95 -20.87 -4.93
C ARG A 458 49.01 -21.95 -5.15
N LYS A 459 49.53 -22.56 -4.07
CA LYS A 459 50.56 -23.60 -4.13
C LYS A 459 50.02 -24.97 -4.53
N SER A 460 48.89 -25.40 -3.96
CA SER A 460 48.38 -26.77 -4.16
C SER A 460 47.49 -26.94 -5.39
N VAL A 461 46.80 -25.90 -5.87
CA VAL A 461 45.78 -26.02 -6.93
C VAL A 461 46.16 -25.32 -8.24
N PHE A 462 46.79 -24.14 -8.18
CA PHE A 462 46.97 -23.27 -9.37
C PHE A 462 48.43 -23.13 -9.87
N GLY A 463 49.42 -23.61 -9.10
CA GLY A 463 50.84 -23.63 -9.49
C GLY A 463 51.57 -22.28 -9.36
N ILE A 464 52.75 -22.29 -8.72
CA ILE A 464 53.48 -21.09 -8.25
C ILE A 464 53.92 -20.14 -9.38
N LYS A 465 54.31 -20.68 -10.55
CA LYS A 465 55.04 -19.92 -11.58
C LYS A 465 54.22 -18.91 -12.40
N SER A 466 52.87 -18.94 -12.33
CA SER A 466 52.02 -18.13 -13.22
C SER A 466 50.97 -17.23 -12.53
N PHE A 467 50.87 -17.27 -11.20
CA PHE A 467 49.86 -16.54 -10.40
C PHE A 467 50.50 -15.59 -9.38
N THR A 468 49.94 -14.38 -9.24
CA THR A 468 50.39 -13.34 -8.30
C THR A 468 50.20 -13.75 -6.84
N SER A 469 51.16 -13.41 -5.97
CA SER A 469 51.09 -13.66 -4.52
C SER A 469 50.10 -12.73 -3.81
N TRP A 470 49.62 -13.13 -2.64
CA TRP A 470 48.63 -12.38 -1.84
C TRP A 470 49.05 -10.92 -1.63
N ASN A 471 50.26 -10.71 -1.10
CA ASN A 471 50.78 -9.37 -0.79
C ASN A 471 50.92 -8.49 -2.04
N LEU A 472 51.36 -9.07 -3.16
CA LEU A 472 51.55 -8.33 -4.41
C LEU A 472 50.22 -7.98 -5.08
N GLY A 473 49.23 -8.88 -5.01
CA GLY A 473 47.90 -8.68 -5.59
C GLY A 473 47.06 -7.64 -4.84
N ILE A 474 47.07 -7.67 -3.51
CA ILE A 474 46.35 -6.66 -2.70
C ILE A 474 47.03 -5.29 -2.81
N ALA A 475 48.37 -5.21 -2.76
CA ALA A 475 49.07 -3.95 -2.91
C ALA A 475 48.86 -3.33 -4.31
N LYS A 476 48.87 -4.14 -5.37
CA LYS A 476 48.81 -3.65 -6.76
C LYS A 476 47.39 -3.34 -7.25
N HIS A 477 46.36 -3.99 -6.71
CA HIS A 477 44.98 -3.86 -7.23
C HIS A 477 43.95 -3.37 -6.21
N TYR A 478 44.26 -3.42 -4.91
CA TYR A 478 43.31 -3.12 -3.83
C TYR A 478 43.93 -2.26 -2.72
N ASN A 479 45.07 -1.60 -2.99
CA ASN A 479 45.75 -0.64 -2.11
C ASN A 479 45.96 -1.12 -0.65
N ARG A 480 46.23 -2.42 -0.46
CA ARG A 480 46.38 -3.08 0.86
C ARG A 480 45.10 -3.16 1.71
N ASP A 481 43.94 -2.80 1.16
CA ASP A 481 42.64 -2.86 1.84
C ASP A 481 41.92 -4.20 1.57
N ILE A 482 41.74 -4.98 2.63
CA ILE A 482 41.10 -6.31 2.59
C ILE A 482 39.57 -6.18 2.52
N ASN A 483 38.99 -5.11 3.08
CA ASN A 483 37.55 -4.89 3.10
C ASN A 483 37.01 -4.61 1.69
N LEU A 484 37.81 -3.92 0.87
CA LEU A 484 37.52 -3.67 -0.55
C LEU A 484 37.51 -4.96 -1.41
N LEU A 485 38.30 -5.97 -1.00
CA LEU A 485 38.34 -7.29 -1.65
C LEU A 485 37.13 -8.14 -1.24
N SER A 486 36.78 -8.13 0.05
CA SER A 486 35.60 -8.82 0.60
C SER A 486 34.28 -8.31 0.01
N SER A 487 34.14 -6.99 -0.17
CA SER A 487 33.00 -6.35 -0.86
C SER A 487 32.83 -6.83 -2.31
N LYS A 488 33.93 -7.19 -2.99
CA LYS A 488 33.91 -7.66 -4.37
C LYS A 488 33.54 -9.14 -4.51
N ILE A 489 33.62 -9.90 -3.42
CA ILE A 489 33.48 -11.37 -3.39
C ILE A 489 32.15 -11.77 -2.72
N ASN A 490 31.79 -11.17 -1.58
CA ASN A 490 30.50 -11.40 -0.90
C ASN A 490 29.44 -10.45 -1.45
N ARG A 491 28.72 -10.90 -2.46
CA ARG A 491 27.79 -10.11 -3.28
C ARG A 491 26.44 -9.81 -2.60
N ASN A 492 26.34 -9.71 -1.27
CA ASN A 492 25.12 -9.40 -0.50
C ASN A 492 25.41 -9.05 0.96
N HIS A 493 24.48 -8.34 1.60
CA HIS A 493 24.46 -8.18 3.05
C HIS A 493 23.75 -9.37 3.70
N LYS A 494 24.35 -9.93 4.74
CA LYS A 494 23.74 -10.97 5.57
C LYS A 494 23.30 -10.41 6.91
N VAL A 495 22.16 -10.90 7.39
CA VAL A 495 21.71 -10.65 8.76
C VAL A 495 22.68 -11.37 9.70
N VAL A 496 23.33 -10.64 10.61
CA VAL A 496 24.21 -11.23 11.62
C VAL A 496 23.38 -11.72 12.79
N ARG A 497 22.50 -10.85 13.29
CA ARG A 497 21.60 -11.16 14.40
C ARG A 497 20.41 -10.21 14.42
N VAL A 498 19.41 -10.63 15.17
CA VAL A 498 18.13 -9.95 15.30
C VAL A 498 17.85 -9.83 16.81
N GLU A 499 17.70 -8.61 17.30
CA GLU A 499 17.51 -8.31 18.72
C GLU A 499 16.13 -7.69 18.94
N PHE A 500 15.33 -8.28 19.83
CA PHE A 500 14.06 -7.70 20.27
C PHE A 500 14.38 -6.62 21.31
N LEU A 501 14.01 -5.38 21.04
CA LEU A 501 14.15 -4.30 22.00
C LEU A 501 12.86 -4.25 22.83
N LYS A 502 12.94 -4.26 24.17
CA LYS A 502 11.78 -4.04 25.05
C LYS A 502 11.40 -2.56 25.12
N GLU A 503 11.64 -1.83 24.05
CA GLU A 503 11.49 -0.38 23.96
C GLU A 503 10.38 -0.07 22.96
N PHE A 504 9.68 1.04 23.18
CA PHE A 504 8.66 1.54 22.28
C PHE A 504 9.13 2.86 21.68
N ALA A 505 8.90 3.05 20.38
CA ALA A 505 9.31 4.26 19.67
C ALA A 505 8.24 4.71 18.66
N ASN A 506 8.25 6.01 18.33
CA ASN A 506 7.47 6.52 17.22
C ASN A 506 8.05 6.01 15.91
N VAL A 507 7.19 5.49 15.04
CA VAL A 507 7.58 4.90 13.75
C VAL A 507 7.02 5.69 12.58
N TYR A 508 7.77 5.66 11.49
CA TYR A 508 7.66 6.47 10.30
C TYR A 508 7.66 5.58 9.07
N ASP A 509 7.13 6.14 7.97
CA ASP A 509 7.24 5.55 6.65
C ASP A 509 7.20 6.63 5.56
N LEU A 510 7.49 6.26 4.33
CA LEU A 510 7.45 7.10 3.13
C LEU A 510 6.81 6.37 1.95
N THR A 511 6.40 7.12 0.95
CA THR A 511 5.70 6.62 -0.23
C THR A 511 6.60 6.61 -1.47
N ILE A 512 6.78 5.43 -2.09
CA ILE A 512 7.42 5.30 -3.42
C ILE A 512 6.42 4.70 -4.41
N GLU A 513 6.05 5.48 -5.42
CA GLU A 513 5.11 5.04 -6.46
C GLU A 513 5.73 3.96 -7.37
N LYS A 514 4.85 3.12 -7.93
CA LYS A 514 5.13 2.01 -8.87
C LYS A 514 5.88 0.80 -8.30
N THR A 515 6.91 1.01 -7.49
CA THR A 515 7.85 -0.05 -7.11
C THR A 515 7.74 -0.48 -5.64
N HIS A 516 7.16 0.37 -4.78
CA HIS A 516 6.88 0.05 -3.37
C HIS A 516 8.10 -0.45 -2.56
N ASN A 517 9.30 0.02 -2.92
CA ASN A 517 10.54 -0.27 -2.21
C ASN A 517 11.54 0.89 -2.34
N PHE A 518 12.47 1.00 -1.40
CA PHE A 518 13.51 2.03 -1.39
C PHE A 518 14.81 1.55 -0.73
N ALA A 519 15.89 2.30 -0.96
CA ALA A 519 17.22 2.02 -0.39
C ALA A 519 17.46 2.76 0.93
N LEU A 520 17.84 2.02 1.96
CA LEU A 520 18.36 2.58 3.21
C LEU A 520 19.86 2.88 3.09
N SER A 521 20.34 3.86 3.86
CA SER A 521 21.77 4.15 4.00
C SER A 521 22.58 2.96 4.50
N ALA A 522 21.93 2.05 5.25
CA ALA A 522 22.50 0.79 5.70
C ALA A 522 22.89 -0.18 4.54
N GLY A 523 22.59 0.18 3.30
CA GLY A 523 23.01 -0.57 2.10
C GLY A 523 22.05 -1.68 1.69
N VAL A 524 20.77 -1.61 2.07
CA VAL A 524 19.76 -2.62 1.73
C VAL A 524 18.49 -2.00 1.17
N PHE A 525 17.80 -2.75 0.29
CA PHE A 525 16.46 -2.39 -0.18
C PHE A 525 15.38 -2.96 0.75
N VAL A 526 14.39 -2.14 1.08
CA VAL A 526 13.29 -2.44 1.99
C VAL A 526 11.96 -2.06 1.37
N HIS A 527 10.87 -2.65 1.87
CA HIS A 527 9.51 -2.35 1.41
C HIS A 527 8.99 -1.02 1.99
N ASN A 528 8.10 -0.34 1.28
CA ASN A 528 7.33 0.80 1.78
C ASN A 528 5.88 0.39 2.10
N SER A 529 5.13 1.18 2.88
CA SER A 529 3.66 1.04 2.99
C SER A 529 2.92 2.14 2.22
N ILE A 530 1.78 1.81 1.59
CA ILE A 530 0.94 2.75 0.81
C ILE A 530 -0.54 2.71 1.24
N ASP A 531 -1.18 3.88 1.15
CA ASP A 531 -2.63 4.06 1.20
C ASP A 531 -3.27 3.59 -0.12
N GLY A 532 -4.15 2.60 -0.02
CA GLY A 532 -4.78 1.95 -1.18
C GLY A 532 -4.32 0.51 -1.43
N ASP A 533 -3.38 0.00 -0.62
CA ASP A 533 -2.98 -1.40 -0.69
C ASP A 533 -4.14 -2.33 -0.29
N PRO A 534 -4.22 -3.54 -0.90
CA PRO A 534 -5.05 -4.60 -0.37
C PRO A 534 -4.74 -4.81 1.11
N PRO A 535 -5.74 -5.18 1.92
CA PRO A 535 -5.56 -5.39 3.34
C PRO A 535 -4.32 -6.25 3.63
N SER A 536 -3.60 -5.91 4.72
CA SER A 536 -2.44 -6.69 5.19
C SER A 536 -2.75 -8.17 5.18
N ALA A 537 -1.81 -9.07 4.95
CA ALA A 537 -2.14 -10.50 4.89
C ALA A 537 -2.87 -10.98 6.16
N MET A 538 -3.83 -11.91 6.03
CA MET A 538 -4.66 -12.42 7.14
C MET A 538 -3.86 -12.93 8.36
N ARG A 539 -2.59 -13.29 8.17
CA ARG A 539 -1.65 -13.69 9.24
C ARG A 539 -1.19 -12.54 10.16
N TYR A 540 -1.46 -11.29 9.78
CA TYR A 540 -1.02 -10.10 10.52
C TYR A 540 -2.19 -9.28 11.03
N LEU A 541 -3.27 -9.19 10.25
CA LEU A 541 -4.52 -8.61 10.70
C LEU A 541 -5.06 -9.45 11.87
N GLU A 542 -5.53 -8.78 12.90
CA GLU A 542 -6.34 -9.38 13.94
C GLU A 542 -7.75 -8.81 13.88
N ALA A 543 -8.74 -9.63 14.22
CA ALA A 543 -10.14 -9.29 14.16
C ALA A 543 -10.91 -9.88 15.35
N LYS A 544 -11.97 -9.17 15.76
CA LYS A 544 -13.02 -9.62 16.69
C LYS A 544 -14.36 -9.03 16.25
N LEU A 545 -15.48 -9.49 16.82
CA LEU A 545 -16.77 -8.89 16.51
C LEU A 545 -16.80 -7.45 17.01
N SER A 546 -17.41 -6.55 16.25
CA SER A 546 -17.77 -5.25 16.82
C SER A 546 -19.02 -5.40 17.69
N LYS A 547 -19.34 -4.37 18.49
CA LYS A 547 -20.62 -4.35 19.24
C LYS A 547 -21.83 -4.50 18.31
N ALA A 548 -21.80 -3.91 17.11
CA ALA A 548 -22.86 -4.04 16.12
C ALA A 548 -22.92 -5.45 15.51
N GLY A 549 -21.76 -6.08 15.32
CA GLY A 549 -21.67 -7.48 14.87
C GLY A 549 -22.25 -8.46 15.89
N GLU A 550 -22.09 -8.20 17.18
CA GLU A 550 -22.69 -9.01 18.25
C GLU A 550 -24.21 -8.91 18.28
N GLU A 551 -24.77 -7.71 18.09
CA GLU A 551 -26.23 -7.52 18.02
C GLU A 551 -26.87 -8.31 16.88
N MET A 552 -26.12 -8.60 15.80
CA MET A 552 -26.61 -9.47 14.74
C MET A 552 -26.83 -10.91 15.19
N LEU A 553 -26.09 -11.37 16.20
CA LEU A 553 -26.04 -12.75 16.68
C LEU A 553 -26.81 -12.99 17.99
N ILE A 554 -27.44 -11.94 18.53
CA ILE A 554 -28.14 -12.04 19.82
C ILE A 554 -29.26 -13.09 19.78
N ASP A 555 -29.37 -13.88 20.83
CA ASP A 555 -30.38 -14.95 20.97
C ASP A 555 -30.28 -16.09 19.94
N LEU A 556 -29.12 -16.29 19.31
CA LEU A 556 -28.92 -17.37 18.33
C LEU A 556 -29.04 -18.76 18.98
N GLU A 557 -28.64 -18.91 20.25
CA GLU A 557 -28.72 -20.13 21.04
C GLU A 557 -30.13 -20.52 21.49
N LYS A 558 -31.11 -19.61 21.32
CA LYS A 558 -32.49 -19.78 21.80
C LYS A 558 -33.44 -20.31 20.72
N GLU A 559 -32.92 -21.13 19.80
CA GLU A 559 -33.68 -21.74 18.70
C GLU A 559 -34.46 -20.71 17.84
N THR A 560 -33.95 -19.47 17.73
CA THR A 560 -34.65 -18.38 17.03
C THR A 560 -34.60 -18.51 15.51
N VAL A 561 -33.61 -19.24 14.97
CA VAL A 561 -33.39 -19.42 13.53
C VAL A 561 -33.24 -20.88 13.17
N SER A 562 -33.61 -21.21 11.92
CA SER A 562 -33.42 -22.55 11.38
C SER A 562 -31.97 -22.79 10.99
N PHE A 563 -31.47 -23.98 11.31
CA PHE A 563 -30.15 -24.44 10.92
C PHE A 563 -30.25 -25.41 9.74
N VAL A 564 -29.26 -25.36 8.85
CA VAL A 564 -29.09 -26.28 7.74
C VAL A 564 -27.72 -26.94 7.81
N PRO A 565 -27.57 -28.18 7.30
CA PRO A 565 -26.26 -28.80 7.18
C PRO A 565 -25.30 -27.93 6.36
N ASN A 566 -24.05 -27.87 6.78
CA ASN A 566 -22.97 -27.24 6.01
C ASN A 566 -22.66 -28.05 4.74
N TYR A 567 -21.70 -27.55 3.93
CA TYR A 567 -21.42 -28.13 2.60
C TYR A 567 -20.96 -29.60 2.62
N ASP A 568 -20.42 -30.12 3.73
CA ASP A 568 -20.01 -31.52 3.88
C ASP A 568 -20.91 -32.35 4.82
N GLY A 569 -21.99 -31.75 5.33
CA GLY A 569 -22.95 -32.40 6.23
C GLY A 569 -22.44 -32.72 7.63
N THR A 570 -21.23 -32.27 8.01
CA THR A 570 -20.64 -32.57 9.34
C THR A 570 -21.07 -31.59 10.43
N GLN A 571 -21.47 -30.37 10.06
CA GLN A 571 -21.88 -29.31 10.99
C GLN A 571 -23.15 -28.62 10.51
N GLN A 572 -23.70 -27.78 11.39
CA GLN A 572 -24.92 -27.00 11.13
C GLN A 572 -24.55 -25.51 11.03
N GLU A 573 -25.15 -24.81 10.07
CA GLU A 573 -25.05 -23.35 9.91
C GLU A 573 -26.43 -22.69 9.89
N PRO A 574 -26.58 -21.46 10.41
CA PRO A 574 -27.85 -20.75 10.41
C PRO A 574 -28.18 -20.24 9.00
N THR A 575 -29.44 -20.37 8.58
CA THR A 575 -29.90 -19.86 7.28
C THR A 575 -29.91 -18.33 7.24
N VAL A 576 -30.26 -17.71 8.36
CA VAL A 576 -30.38 -16.26 8.60
C VAL A 576 -29.96 -15.97 10.04
N LEU A 577 -29.54 -14.74 10.34
CA LEU A 577 -29.25 -14.33 11.72
C LEU A 577 -30.48 -13.68 12.41
N PRO A 578 -30.57 -13.75 13.76
CA PRO A 578 -31.62 -13.08 14.54
C PRO A 578 -31.70 -11.56 14.32
N ALA A 579 -30.58 -10.94 13.90
CA ALA A 579 -30.49 -9.56 13.43
C ALA A 579 -31.15 -8.54 14.38
N GLY A 580 -30.57 -8.34 15.56
CA GLY A 580 -31.04 -7.35 16.53
C GLY A 580 -31.07 -5.92 15.98
N ILE A 581 -30.25 -5.62 14.97
CA ILE A 581 -30.23 -4.34 14.23
C ILE A 581 -30.72 -4.52 12.78
N PRO A 582 -31.36 -3.50 12.17
CA PRO A 582 -31.79 -3.51 10.77
C PRO A 582 -30.63 -3.37 9.78
N ASN A 583 -29.66 -4.29 9.81
CA ASN A 583 -28.37 -4.16 9.15
C ASN A 583 -28.45 -3.91 7.63
N LEU A 584 -29.42 -4.48 6.91
CA LEU A 584 -29.61 -4.21 5.48
C LEU A 584 -29.78 -2.72 5.18
N LEU A 585 -30.53 -2.02 6.03
CA LEU A 585 -30.81 -0.60 5.88
C LEU A 585 -29.65 0.24 6.42
N LEU A 586 -29.06 -0.16 7.54
CA LEU A 586 -27.99 0.59 8.21
C LEU A 586 -26.69 0.62 7.41
N ASN A 587 -26.26 -0.56 6.95
CA ASN A 587 -24.97 -0.75 6.29
C ASN A 587 -25.10 -0.85 4.77
N GLY A 588 -26.32 -1.08 4.27
CA GLY A 588 -26.54 -1.29 2.86
C GLY A 588 -25.94 -2.60 2.36
N ALA A 589 -26.08 -2.83 1.06
CA ALA A 589 -25.50 -3.98 0.39
C ALA A 589 -25.23 -3.63 -1.06
N MET A 590 -24.08 -4.06 -1.57
CA MET A 590 -23.74 -3.91 -2.97
C MET A 590 -23.22 -5.22 -3.53
N GLY A 591 -23.66 -5.58 -4.73
CA GLY A 591 -23.26 -6.83 -5.37
C GLY A 591 -23.85 -6.98 -6.75
N ILE A 592 -23.12 -7.69 -7.61
CA ILE A 592 -23.60 -8.10 -8.92
C ILE A 592 -23.79 -9.61 -8.86
N ALA A 593 -24.95 -10.06 -9.33
CA ALA A 593 -25.32 -11.46 -9.48
C ALA A 593 -25.55 -11.77 -10.97
N VAL A 594 -25.84 -13.03 -11.29
CA VAL A 594 -26.13 -13.43 -12.68
C VAL A 594 -27.44 -12.75 -13.13
N GLY A 595 -27.34 -11.71 -13.94
CA GLY A 595 -28.50 -10.97 -14.48
C GLY A 595 -29.15 -9.96 -13.54
N MET A 596 -28.60 -9.72 -12.34
CA MET A 596 -29.16 -8.78 -11.36
C MET A 596 -28.05 -8.01 -10.63
N ALA A 597 -28.35 -6.83 -10.10
CA ALA A 597 -27.44 -6.08 -9.24
C ALA A 597 -28.21 -5.52 -8.05
N THR A 598 -27.56 -5.43 -6.90
CA THR A 598 -28.09 -4.77 -5.70
C THR A 598 -27.18 -3.60 -5.34
N SER A 599 -27.80 -2.48 -4.98
CA SER A 599 -27.13 -1.23 -4.60
C SER A 599 -27.97 -0.50 -3.57
N ILE A 600 -27.91 -0.96 -2.32
CA ILE A 600 -28.64 -0.40 -1.19
C ILE A 600 -27.68 0.52 -0.42
N PRO A 601 -27.98 1.82 -0.26
CA PRO A 601 -27.12 2.72 0.48
C PRO A 601 -27.31 2.57 2.00
N PRO A 602 -26.31 2.97 2.80
CA PRO A 602 -26.41 3.01 4.26
C PRO A 602 -27.35 4.12 4.76
N HIS A 603 -27.91 3.93 5.95
CA HIS A 603 -28.87 4.84 6.61
C HIS A 603 -28.51 5.07 8.08
N ASN A 604 -29.13 6.08 8.70
CA ASN A 604 -28.92 6.40 10.10
C ASN A 604 -29.75 5.50 11.00
N LEU A 605 -29.12 4.96 12.04
CA LEU A 605 -29.80 4.07 12.99
C LEU A 605 -30.96 4.74 13.71
N ASN A 606 -30.76 5.96 14.23
CA ASN A 606 -31.79 6.66 14.98
C ASN A 606 -33.02 6.93 14.11
N GLU A 607 -32.80 7.44 12.90
CA GLU A 607 -33.86 7.68 11.92
C GLU A 607 -34.59 6.39 11.51
N THR A 608 -33.83 5.31 11.29
CA THR A 608 -34.40 4.00 10.93
C THR A 608 -35.23 3.42 12.08
N CYS A 609 -34.73 3.50 13.31
CA CYS A 609 -35.45 3.05 14.50
C CYS A 609 -36.75 3.86 14.71
N ASP A 610 -36.73 5.18 14.51
CA ASP A 610 -37.93 6.01 14.63
C ASP A 610 -38.99 5.65 13.57
N ALA A 611 -38.58 5.42 12.32
CA ALA A 611 -39.46 4.92 11.27
C ALA A 611 -40.02 3.52 11.59
N LEU A 612 -39.21 2.61 12.14
CA LEU A 612 -39.66 1.27 12.55
C LEU A 612 -40.68 1.34 13.69
N VAL A 613 -40.45 2.20 14.69
CA VAL A 613 -41.39 2.42 15.79
C VAL A 613 -42.70 3.03 15.29
N TYR A 614 -42.64 3.96 14.33
CA TYR A 614 -43.83 4.52 13.70
C TYR A 614 -44.62 3.46 12.93
N LEU A 615 -43.95 2.67 12.08
CA LEU A 615 -44.57 1.58 11.31
C LEU A 615 -45.16 0.46 12.18
N LEU A 616 -44.63 0.25 13.39
CA LEU A 616 -45.22 -0.69 14.35
C LEU A 616 -46.60 -0.23 14.85
N LEU A 617 -46.81 1.09 14.97
CA LEU A 617 -48.08 1.69 15.40
C LEU A 617 -49.02 1.97 14.23
N HIS A 618 -48.47 2.26 13.05
CA HIS A 618 -49.18 2.61 11.82
C HIS A 618 -48.70 1.74 10.63
N PRO A 619 -49.15 0.48 10.52
CA PRO A 619 -48.70 -0.44 9.47
C PRO A 619 -49.00 0.05 8.04
N GLU A 620 -50.08 0.80 7.88
CA GLU A 620 -50.53 1.33 6.59
C GLU A 620 -49.88 2.67 6.20
N ALA A 621 -48.92 3.17 7.00
CA ALA A 621 -48.30 4.48 6.77
C ALA A 621 -47.76 4.63 5.34
N GLU A 622 -48.01 5.78 4.72
CA GLU A 622 -47.52 6.11 3.40
C GLU A 622 -46.03 6.47 3.42
N ILE A 623 -45.37 6.41 2.25
CA ILE A 623 -43.94 6.68 2.16
C ILE A 623 -43.59 8.10 2.66
N ASP A 624 -44.46 9.09 2.42
CA ASP A 624 -44.26 10.47 2.86
C ASP A 624 -44.24 10.63 4.39
N GLU A 625 -44.99 9.80 5.12
CA GLU A 625 -44.98 9.79 6.59
C GLU A 625 -43.67 9.19 7.11
N ILE A 626 -43.15 8.15 6.46
CA ILE A 626 -41.86 7.54 6.80
C ILE A 626 -40.71 8.55 6.61
N PHE A 627 -40.80 9.38 5.55
CA PHE A 627 -39.80 10.43 5.26
C PHE A 627 -39.79 11.58 6.27
N GLN A 628 -40.77 11.69 7.18
CA GLN A 628 -40.68 12.61 8.32
C GLN A 628 -39.59 12.19 9.30
N PHE A 629 -39.29 10.88 9.37
CA PHE A 629 -38.28 10.31 10.24
C PHE A 629 -36.97 10.02 9.50
N VAL A 630 -37.05 9.37 8.33
CA VAL A 630 -35.88 9.03 7.50
C VAL A 630 -35.67 10.10 6.44
N LYS A 631 -34.61 10.88 6.59
CA LYS A 631 -34.32 11.99 5.66
C LYS A 631 -33.77 11.51 4.32
N GLY A 632 -33.12 10.35 4.30
CA GLY A 632 -32.51 9.74 3.12
C GLY A 632 -31.22 8.99 3.45
N PRO A 633 -30.40 8.64 2.43
CA PRO A 633 -29.14 7.94 2.63
C PRO A 633 -28.18 8.71 3.52
N ASP A 634 -27.43 7.99 4.35
CA ASP A 634 -26.33 8.57 5.08
C ASP A 634 -25.09 7.68 5.03
N PHE A 635 -24.14 8.20 4.26
CA PHE A 635 -22.89 7.57 3.90
C PHE A 635 -21.84 7.73 5.01
N PRO A 636 -21.03 6.69 5.24
CA PRO A 636 -19.95 6.73 6.24
C PRO A 636 -18.93 7.84 5.98
N THR A 637 -18.73 8.21 4.71
CA THR A 637 -17.78 9.25 4.25
C THR A 637 -18.36 10.66 4.27
N GLY A 638 -19.63 10.83 4.66
CA GLY A 638 -20.32 12.11 4.60
C GLY A 638 -20.70 12.51 3.16
N GLY A 639 -20.59 13.80 2.86
CA GLY A 639 -20.98 14.41 1.58
C GLY A 639 -22.35 15.08 1.62
N ILE A 640 -22.63 15.80 0.54
CA ILE A 640 -23.86 16.57 0.34
C ILE A 640 -24.72 15.87 -0.69
N ILE A 641 -25.96 15.58 -0.31
CA ILE A 641 -26.97 14.96 -1.18
C ILE A 641 -27.93 16.05 -1.66
N PHE A 642 -28.36 15.98 -2.92
CA PHE A 642 -29.28 16.94 -3.52
C PHE A 642 -30.61 16.28 -3.92
N ASN A 643 -31.61 17.14 -4.15
CA ASN A 643 -32.90 16.80 -4.76
C ASN A 643 -33.73 15.78 -3.96
N LEU A 644 -34.31 16.23 -2.85
CA LEU A 644 -35.08 15.38 -1.94
C LEU A 644 -36.31 14.74 -2.61
N LYS A 645 -36.93 15.42 -3.58
CA LYS A 645 -38.06 14.88 -4.34
C LYS A 645 -37.67 13.62 -5.14
N GLN A 646 -36.53 13.65 -5.81
CA GLN A 646 -36.01 12.51 -6.58
C GLN A 646 -35.68 11.32 -5.68
N ILE A 647 -35.19 11.58 -4.45
CA ILE A 647 -34.91 10.53 -3.46
C ILE A 647 -36.21 9.84 -3.05
N LYS A 648 -37.28 10.59 -2.78
CA LYS A 648 -38.60 10.03 -2.43
C LYS A 648 -39.14 9.12 -3.53
N GLU A 649 -39.11 9.58 -4.77
CA GLU A 649 -39.55 8.80 -5.94
C GLU A 649 -38.72 7.53 -6.09
N ALA A 650 -37.39 7.62 -5.92
CA ALA A 650 -36.50 6.47 -5.99
C ALA A 650 -36.74 5.45 -4.87
N TYR A 651 -37.07 5.91 -3.66
CA TYR A 651 -37.36 5.04 -2.51
C TYR A 651 -38.70 4.33 -2.63
N ALA A 652 -39.71 4.99 -3.21
CA ALA A 652 -41.00 4.39 -3.53
C ALA A 652 -40.86 3.34 -4.64
N ALA A 653 -40.11 3.65 -5.70
CA ALA A 653 -39.88 2.74 -6.82
C ALA A 653 -38.86 1.62 -6.55
N GLY A 654 -38.04 1.75 -5.49
CA GLY A 654 -36.94 0.84 -5.17
C GLY A 654 -35.71 0.99 -6.05
N ARG A 655 -35.72 1.93 -7.02
CA ARG A 655 -34.62 2.21 -7.95
C ARG A 655 -34.57 3.69 -8.31
N GLY A 656 -33.37 4.25 -8.44
CA GLY A 656 -33.19 5.63 -8.88
C GLY A 656 -31.78 6.16 -8.64
N ALA A 657 -31.52 7.39 -9.06
CA ALA A 657 -30.22 8.03 -8.87
C ALA A 657 -30.29 9.04 -7.72
N VAL A 658 -29.25 9.05 -6.89
CA VAL A 658 -29.04 10.04 -5.82
C VAL A 658 -27.74 10.77 -6.13
N THR A 659 -27.83 12.07 -6.40
CA THR A 659 -26.65 12.89 -6.63
C THR A 659 -25.95 13.18 -5.30
N VAL A 660 -24.69 12.78 -5.21
CA VAL A 660 -23.81 12.97 -4.05
C VAL A 660 -22.63 13.84 -4.47
N ARG A 661 -22.35 14.88 -3.70
CA ARG A 661 -21.25 15.82 -3.91
C ARG A 661 -20.30 15.82 -2.72
N ALA A 662 -19.02 16.03 -2.99
CA ALA A 662 -17.99 16.25 -2.00
C ALA A 662 -18.29 17.50 -1.16
N LYS A 663 -17.87 17.49 0.11
CA LYS A 663 -17.92 18.68 0.95
C LYS A 663 -16.64 19.47 0.75
N THR A 664 -16.77 20.71 0.29
CA THR A 664 -15.65 21.59 -0.06
C THR A 664 -15.78 22.94 0.59
N GLU A 665 -14.65 23.57 0.90
CA GLU A 665 -14.56 24.93 1.42
C GLU A 665 -13.54 25.71 0.60
N ILE A 666 -13.73 27.03 0.52
CA ILE A 666 -12.81 27.95 -0.15
C ILE A 666 -12.16 28.81 0.96
N GLU A 667 -10.84 28.82 0.99
CA GLU A 667 -10.04 29.67 1.90
C GLU A 667 -9.28 30.71 1.08
N GLU A 668 -9.30 31.98 1.52
CA GLU A 668 -8.49 33.05 0.93
C GLU A 668 -7.09 33.08 1.57
N GLY A 669 -6.03 32.98 0.76
CA GLY A 669 -4.65 33.06 1.21
C GLY A 669 -3.84 34.18 0.53
N GLU A 670 -2.67 34.53 1.07
CA GLU A 670 -1.79 35.58 0.54
C GLU A 670 -1.34 35.34 -0.93
N LYS A 671 -1.39 34.09 -1.38
CA LYS A 671 -0.94 33.64 -2.70
C LYS A 671 -2.08 33.34 -3.70
N GLY A 672 -3.34 33.52 -3.30
CA GLY A 672 -4.53 33.23 -4.10
C GLY A 672 -5.60 32.47 -3.29
N GLU A 673 -6.76 32.22 -3.90
CA GLU A 673 -7.81 31.38 -3.33
C GLU A 673 -7.39 29.90 -3.35
N THR A 674 -7.83 29.14 -2.35
CA THR A 674 -7.50 27.71 -2.17
C THR A 674 -8.78 26.91 -1.95
N ILE A 675 -8.93 25.80 -2.68
CA ILE A 675 -10.06 24.88 -2.51
C ILE A 675 -9.64 23.74 -1.59
N ILE A 676 -10.44 23.48 -0.56
CA ILE A 676 -10.22 22.39 0.39
C ILE A 676 -11.37 21.40 0.31
N ILE A 677 -11.04 20.15 0.00
CA ILE A 677 -12.01 19.04 0.02
C ILE A 677 -11.89 18.34 1.38
N LYS A 678 -12.97 18.41 2.16
CA LYS A 678 -13.07 17.79 3.50
C LYS A 678 -13.66 16.39 3.47
N GLU A 679 -14.60 16.14 2.56
CA GLU A 679 -15.30 14.85 2.45
C GLU A 679 -15.43 14.47 0.99
N ILE A 680 -15.20 13.19 0.69
CA ILE A 680 -15.35 12.63 -0.66
C ILE A 680 -16.62 11.78 -0.76
N PRO A 681 -17.27 11.71 -1.94
CA PRO A 681 -18.42 10.86 -2.12
C PRO A 681 -18.11 9.38 -1.85
N TYR A 682 -19.16 8.65 -1.48
CA TYR A 682 -19.06 7.25 -1.08
C TYR A 682 -18.45 6.36 -2.19
N GLN A 683 -17.57 5.44 -1.79
CA GLN A 683 -16.86 4.47 -2.66
C GLN A 683 -15.89 5.06 -3.70
N ILE A 684 -15.47 6.30 -3.52
CA ILE A 684 -14.43 6.87 -4.36
C ILE A 684 -13.06 6.63 -3.74
N ASN A 685 -12.15 6.10 -4.53
CA ASN A 685 -10.75 6.00 -4.14
C ASN A 685 -10.11 7.40 -4.24
N LYS A 686 -9.64 7.92 -3.10
CA LYS A 686 -8.98 9.24 -3.02
C LYS A 686 -7.77 9.34 -3.95
N ALA A 687 -6.93 8.31 -4.01
CA ALA A 687 -5.72 8.33 -4.82
C ALA A 687 -6.05 8.40 -6.33
N GLU A 688 -7.03 7.61 -6.78
CA GLU A 688 -7.51 7.66 -8.17
C GLU A 688 -8.12 9.03 -8.50
N LEU A 689 -8.86 9.62 -7.57
CA LEU A 689 -9.42 10.97 -7.74
C LEU A 689 -8.33 12.02 -7.91
N LEU A 690 -7.29 12.00 -7.07
CA LEU A 690 -6.16 12.92 -7.15
C LEU A 690 -5.37 12.76 -8.45
N LEU A 691 -5.15 11.52 -8.89
CA LEU A 691 -4.51 11.24 -10.18
C LEU A 691 -5.33 11.80 -11.34
N LYS A 692 -6.65 11.60 -11.33
CA LYS A 692 -7.54 12.16 -12.35
C LYS A 692 -7.51 13.69 -12.39
N ILE A 693 -7.48 14.36 -11.23
CA ILE A 693 -7.33 15.82 -11.17
C ILE A 693 -5.98 16.25 -11.75
N ALA A 694 -4.89 15.58 -11.38
CA ALA A 694 -3.55 15.88 -11.89
C ALA A 694 -3.45 15.71 -13.42
N ASP A 695 -4.10 14.68 -13.98
CA ASP A 695 -4.15 14.45 -15.42
C ASP A 695 -4.96 15.56 -16.14
N LEU A 696 -6.09 16.00 -15.59
CA LEU A 696 -6.88 17.12 -16.15
C LEU A 696 -6.10 18.43 -16.19
N VAL A 697 -5.28 18.70 -15.16
CA VAL A 697 -4.38 19.87 -15.13
C VAL A 697 -3.28 19.73 -16.18
N LYS A 698 -2.71 18.53 -16.35
CA LYS A 698 -1.66 18.25 -17.32
C LYS A 698 -2.14 18.34 -18.77
N GLU A 699 -3.37 17.91 -19.03
CA GLU A 699 -4.04 18.00 -20.34
C GLU A 699 -4.55 19.40 -20.67
N LYS A 700 -4.37 20.39 -19.78
CA LYS A 700 -4.91 21.76 -19.88
C LYS A 700 -6.44 21.82 -20.01
N ARG A 701 -7.14 20.78 -19.56
CA ARG A 701 -8.62 20.80 -19.46
C ARG A 701 -9.08 21.59 -18.25
N LEU A 702 -8.23 21.69 -17.23
CA LEU A 702 -8.47 22.46 -16.02
C LEU A 702 -7.32 23.46 -15.83
N GLU A 703 -7.53 24.69 -16.29
CA GLU A 703 -6.53 25.76 -16.25
C GLU A 703 -6.71 26.62 -14.99
N GLY A 704 -5.62 26.95 -14.30
CA GLY A 704 -5.67 27.83 -13.13
C GLY A 704 -5.29 27.18 -11.80
N VAL A 705 -5.17 25.85 -11.77
CA VAL A 705 -4.57 25.13 -10.63
C VAL A 705 -3.05 25.30 -10.66
N ARG A 706 -2.50 25.64 -9.50
CA ARG A 706 -1.07 25.80 -9.26
C ARG A 706 -0.45 24.53 -8.70
N ASP A 707 -1.08 23.95 -7.69
CA ASP A 707 -0.58 22.79 -6.95
C ASP A 707 -1.73 21.98 -6.33
N ILE A 708 -1.49 20.70 -6.07
CA ILE A 708 -2.44 19.78 -5.42
C ILE A 708 -1.70 19.04 -4.31
N ARG A 709 -2.17 19.19 -3.07
CA ARG A 709 -1.60 18.54 -1.88
C ARG A 709 -2.63 17.68 -1.17
N ASP A 710 -2.18 16.53 -0.66
CA ASP A 710 -2.98 15.67 0.21
C ASP A 710 -2.46 15.80 1.65
N GLU A 711 -3.26 16.46 2.50
CA GLU A 711 -2.99 16.70 3.92
C GLU A 711 -3.90 15.83 4.81
N SER A 712 -4.48 14.75 4.25
CA SER A 712 -5.37 13.87 5.00
C SER A 712 -4.65 13.16 6.16
N THR A 713 -5.37 12.98 7.27
CA THR A 713 -4.89 12.28 8.47
C THR A 713 -5.83 11.11 8.82
N GLU A 714 -5.56 10.39 9.91
CA GLU A 714 -6.51 9.41 10.45
C GLU A 714 -7.83 10.04 10.89
N GLU A 715 -7.85 11.34 11.20
CA GLU A 715 -9.03 12.08 11.67
C GLU A 715 -9.96 12.51 10.53
N GLY A 716 -9.47 12.57 9.28
CA GLY A 716 -10.29 12.97 8.14
C GLY A 716 -9.54 13.23 6.85
N VAL A 717 -10.31 13.37 5.77
CA VAL A 717 -9.79 13.72 4.44
C VAL A 717 -9.57 15.23 4.37
N ARG A 718 -8.38 15.65 3.92
CA ARG A 718 -8.08 17.06 3.62
C ARG A 718 -7.23 17.12 2.36
N VAL A 719 -7.87 17.40 1.23
CA VAL A 719 -7.16 17.64 -0.03
C VAL A 719 -7.18 19.14 -0.31
N VAL A 720 -6.01 19.71 -0.56
CA VAL A 720 -5.80 21.14 -0.78
C VAL A 720 -5.42 21.37 -2.24
N ILE A 721 -6.18 22.20 -2.94
CA ILE A 721 -5.95 22.59 -4.33
C ILE A 721 -5.68 24.09 -4.35
N GLU A 722 -4.44 24.47 -4.62
CA GLU A 722 -4.04 25.88 -4.70
C GLU A 722 -4.27 26.43 -6.09
N LEU A 723 -4.85 27.63 -6.19
CA LEU A 723 -5.12 28.31 -7.46
C LEU A 723 -4.14 29.45 -7.72
N LYS A 724 -4.11 29.92 -8.97
CA LYS A 724 -3.40 31.14 -9.36
C LYS A 724 -4.20 32.39 -8.95
N LYS A 725 -3.52 33.51 -8.69
CA LYS A 725 -4.12 34.76 -8.17
C LYS A 725 -5.29 35.32 -9.00
N ASP A 726 -5.32 35.06 -10.31
CA ASP A 726 -6.29 35.66 -11.23
C ASP A 726 -7.47 34.73 -11.56
N VAL A 727 -7.64 33.63 -10.82
CA VAL A 727 -8.63 32.58 -11.10
C VAL A 727 -9.59 32.43 -9.94
N SER A 728 -10.89 32.53 -10.22
CA SER A 728 -11.96 32.29 -9.25
C SER A 728 -12.04 30.82 -8.86
N ALA A 729 -12.03 30.55 -7.56
CA ALA A 729 -12.18 29.21 -6.99
C ALA A 729 -13.53 28.59 -7.28
N GLU A 730 -14.61 29.37 -7.30
CA GLU A 730 -15.95 28.86 -7.61
C GLU A 730 -16.02 28.27 -9.01
N LYS A 731 -15.40 28.95 -10.00
CA LYS A 731 -15.34 28.45 -11.37
C LYS A 731 -14.60 27.12 -11.48
N ILE A 732 -13.42 27.04 -10.86
CA ILE A 732 -12.61 25.80 -10.88
C ILE A 732 -13.31 24.69 -10.11
N LEU A 733 -13.95 25.00 -8.99
CA LEU A 733 -14.71 24.06 -8.19
C LEU A 733 -15.88 23.45 -8.98
N ASN A 734 -16.61 24.26 -9.76
CA ASN A 734 -17.67 23.75 -10.63
C ASN A 734 -17.12 22.85 -11.75
N GLN A 735 -16.03 23.23 -12.40
CA GLN A 735 -15.36 22.37 -13.38
C GLN A 735 -14.87 21.06 -12.75
N LEU A 736 -14.38 21.11 -11.52
CA LEU A 736 -13.99 19.92 -10.76
C LEU A 736 -15.20 19.02 -10.51
N PHE A 737 -16.37 19.55 -10.15
CA PHE A 737 -17.57 18.73 -9.98
C PHE A 737 -18.03 18.07 -11.28
N GLU A 738 -17.91 18.73 -12.44
CA GLU A 738 -18.33 18.17 -13.73
C GLU A 738 -17.34 17.13 -14.29
N LEU A 739 -16.04 17.41 -14.19
CA LEU A 739 -15.01 16.61 -14.85
C LEU A 739 -14.49 15.47 -13.98
N THR A 740 -14.67 15.55 -12.66
CA THR A 740 -14.15 14.58 -11.70
C THR A 740 -15.26 13.84 -10.98
N ASN A 741 -14.88 12.88 -10.13
CA ASN A 741 -15.85 12.15 -9.32
C ASN A 741 -16.16 12.89 -8.00
N LEU A 742 -15.81 14.18 -7.86
CA LEU A 742 -16.25 14.98 -6.71
C LEU A 742 -17.76 15.17 -6.67
N GLN A 743 -18.45 15.01 -7.79
CA GLN A 743 -19.89 14.83 -7.86
C GLN A 743 -20.19 13.54 -8.63
N THR A 744 -20.99 12.65 -8.03
CA THR A 744 -21.38 11.39 -8.65
C THR A 744 -22.85 11.08 -8.37
N ASN A 745 -23.43 10.25 -9.22
CA ASN A 745 -24.75 9.69 -8.98
C ASN A 745 -24.62 8.30 -8.38
N PHE A 746 -25.09 8.14 -7.16
CA PHE A 746 -25.28 6.83 -6.55
C PHE A 746 -26.58 6.23 -7.07
N ASN A 747 -26.49 5.19 -7.89
CA ASN A 747 -27.65 4.50 -8.43
C ASN A 747 -28.13 3.47 -7.42
N LEU A 748 -29.22 3.78 -6.71
CA LEU A 748 -29.84 2.87 -5.75
C LEU A 748 -30.67 1.81 -6.47
N ASN A 749 -30.60 0.58 -5.97
CA ASN A 749 -31.37 -0.56 -6.46
C ASN A 749 -31.62 -1.56 -5.30
N PHE A 750 -32.84 -1.61 -4.79
CA PHE A 750 -33.23 -2.37 -3.60
C PHE A 750 -33.59 -3.82 -3.93
N VAL A 751 -32.60 -4.57 -4.44
CA VAL A 751 -32.76 -5.99 -4.72
C VAL A 751 -32.21 -6.81 -3.55
N ALA A 752 -33.06 -7.65 -2.96
CA ALA A 752 -32.70 -8.59 -1.89
C ALA A 752 -33.46 -9.92 -2.07
N LEU A 753 -33.11 -10.93 -1.27
CA LEU A 753 -33.81 -12.21 -1.28
C LEU A 753 -35.02 -12.15 -0.34
N GLU A 754 -36.21 -12.40 -0.88
CA GLU A 754 -37.42 -12.69 -0.11
C GLU A 754 -37.38 -14.15 0.34
N SER A 755 -37.56 -14.38 1.64
CA SER A 755 -37.52 -15.72 2.26
C SER A 755 -36.25 -16.55 1.94
N GLY A 756 -35.16 -15.88 1.57
CA GLY A 756 -33.86 -16.50 1.27
C GLY A 756 -33.74 -17.18 -0.09
N ILE A 757 -34.76 -17.11 -0.96
CA ILE A 757 -34.77 -17.85 -2.23
C ILE A 757 -35.00 -16.92 -3.42
N GLN A 758 -36.05 -16.09 -3.39
CA GLN A 758 -36.48 -15.33 -4.57
C GLN A 758 -35.90 -13.91 -4.55
N PRO A 759 -35.11 -13.51 -5.56
CA PRO A 759 -34.69 -12.12 -5.71
C PRO A 759 -35.89 -11.25 -6.08
N ARG A 760 -36.11 -10.19 -5.31
CA ARG A 760 -37.20 -9.23 -5.53
C ARG A 760 -36.69 -7.80 -5.43
N LEU A 761 -37.26 -6.91 -6.24
CA LEU A 761 -37.11 -5.47 -6.09
C LEU A 761 -38.08 -4.99 -5.01
N PHE A 762 -37.56 -4.35 -3.97
CA PHE A 762 -38.33 -3.83 -2.85
C PHE A 762 -38.45 -2.31 -2.89
N GLY A 763 -39.58 -1.78 -2.42
CA GLY A 763 -39.66 -0.39 -1.95
C GLY A 763 -39.00 -0.21 -0.58
N PHE A 764 -38.67 1.04 -0.21
CA PHE A 764 -38.08 1.31 1.12
C PHE A 764 -38.98 0.88 2.29
N LYS A 765 -40.29 1.17 2.19
CA LYS A 765 -41.31 0.71 3.16
C LYS A 765 -41.32 -0.80 3.28
N GLU A 766 -41.27 -1.51 2.15
CA GLU A 766 -41.31 -2.97 2.14
C GLU A 766 -40.11 -3.60 2.84
N LEU A 767 -38.91 -3.01 2.71
CA LEU A 767 -37.72 -3.46 3.45
C LEU A 767 -37.89 -3.28 4.97
N LEU A 768 -38.43 -2.14 5.42
CA LEU A 768 -38.72 -1.91 6.84
C LEU A 768 -39.74 -2.92 7.38
N VAL A 769 -40.80 -3.18 6.62
CA VAL A 769 -41.84 -4.16 6.97
C VAL A 769 -41.27 -5.58 7.00
N SER A 770 -40.41 -5.94 6.05
CA SER A 770 -39.73 -7.23 6.01
C SER A 770 -38.90 -7.47 7.28
N TYR A 771 -38.13 -6.46 7.69
CA TYR A 771 -37.36 -6.51 8.94
C TYR A 771 -38.25 -6.62 10.18
N LEU A 772 -39.34 -5.83 10.27
CA LEU A 772 -40.28 -5.91 11.39
C LEU A 772 -40.96 -7.28 11.47
N SER A 773 -41.35 -7.84 10.34
CA SER A 773 -41.94 -9.18 10.27
C SER A 773 -40.97 -10.24 10.82
N TRP A 774 -39.70 -10.16 10.41
CA TRP A 774 -38.66 -11.03 10.92
C TRP A 774 -38.44 -10.85 12.43
N ARG A 775 -38.39 -9.60 12.92
CA ARG A 775 -38.19 -9.34 14.35
C ARG A 775 -39.36 -9.87 15.20
N LYS A 776 -40.60 -9.79 14.71
CA LYS A 776 -41.76 -10.40 15.36
C LYS A 776 -41.60 -11.91 15.49
N GLU A 777 -41.14 -12.58 14.43
CA GLU A 777 -40.89 -14.02 14.42
C GLU A 777 -39.79 -14.41 15.41
N VAL A 778 -38.66 -13.70 15.40
CA VAL A 778 -37.53 -13.95 16.31
C VAL A 778 -37.94 -13.77 17.78
N VAL A 779 -38.65 -12.68 18.11
CA VAL A 779 -39.12 -12.44 19.48
C VAL A 779 -40.13 -13.51 19.92
N ARG A 780 -41.02 -13.95 19.02
CA ARG A 780 -41.95 -15.05 19.30
C ARG A 780 -41.19 -16.35 19.60
N LYS A 781 -40.31 -16.79 18.70
CA LYS A 781 -39.52 -18.03 18.87
C LYS A 781 -38.66 -18.01 20.13
N ARG A 782 -38.01 -16.88 20.41
CA ARG A 782 -37.24 -16.69 21.64
C ARG A 782 -38.14 -16.84 22.88
N THR A 783 -39.32 -16.23 22.86
CA THR A 783 -40.28 -16.29 23.97
C THR A 783 -40.82 -17.71 24.14
N GLU A 784 -41.10 -18.44 23.06
CA GLU A 784 -41.50 -19.85 23.07
C GLU A 784 -40.40 -20.74 23.66
N PHE A 785 -39.14 -20.51 23.28
CA PHE A 785 -37.99 -21.22 23.83
C PHE A 785 -37.82 -20.96 25.33
N GLU A 786 -37.87 -19.69 25.73
CA GLU A 786 -37.79 -19.29 27.15
C GLU A 786 -38.96 -19.85 27.95
N LEU A 787 -40.17 -19.89 27.38
CA LEU A 787 -41.35 -20.49 28.00
C LEU A 787 -41.16 -21.99 28.17
N LYS A 788 -40.78 -22.71 27.12
CA LYS A 788 -40.51 -24.15 27.16
C LYS A 788 -39.46 -24.49 28.22
N LYS A 789 -38.36 -23.73 28.29
CA LYS A 789 -37.32 -23.92 29.32
C LYS A 789 -37.81 -23.61 30.73
N THR A 790 -38.64 -22.59 30.88
CA THR A 790 -39.26 -22.21 32.15
C THR A 790 -40.25 -23.28 32.62
N GLU A 791 -41.09 -23.81 31.74
CA GLU A 791 -42.03 -24.91 32.02
C GLU A 791 -41.28 -26.20 32.36
N GLU A 792 -40.23 -26.55 31.60
CA GLU A 792 -39.37 -27.71 31.92
C GLU A 792 -38.74 -27.58 33.31
N ARG A 793 -38.24 -26.39 33.68
CA ARG A 793 -37.63 -26.14 34.99
C ARG A 793 -38.68 -26.14 36.11
N LEU A 794 -39.81 -25.46 35.89
CA LEU A 794 -40.90 -25.37 36.86
C LEU A 794 -41.46 -26.77 37.17
N HIS A 795 -41.63 -27.61 36.14
CA HIS A 795 -42.06 -29.00 36.29
C HIS A 795 -41.13 -29.80 37.23
N ILE A 796 -39.81 -29.60 37.13
CA ILE A 796 -38.85 -30.23 38.05
C ILE A 796 -38.97 -29.66 39.47
N LEU A 797 -39.06 -28.34 39.60
CA LEU A 797 -39.20 -27.66 40.90
C LEU A 797 -40.47 -28.10 41.64
N GLU A 798 -41.59 -28.26 40.94
CA GLU A 798 -42.83 -28.79 41.52
C GLU A 798 -42.64 -30.22 42.06
N GLY A 799 -41.86 -31.05 41.35
CA GLY A 799 -41.46 -32.37 41.83
C GLY A 799 -40.64 -32.30 43.12
N PHE A 800 -39.66 -31.38 43.17
CA PHE A 800 -38.87 -31.15 44.39
C PHE A 800 -39.71 -30.66 45.56
N LEU A 801 -40.66 -29.75 45.33
CA LEU A 801 -41.56 -29.28 46.39
C LEU A 801 -42.42 -30.42 46.95
N ILE A 802 -42.96 -31.28 46.09
CA ILE A 802 -43.73 -32.47 46.53
C ILE A 802 -42.84 -33.43 47.32
N ALA A 803 -41.60 -33.64 46.88
CA ALA A 803 -40.64 -34.52 47.54
C ALA A 803 -40.17 -33.96 48.89
N LEU A 804 -39.87 -32.66 48.97
CA LEU A 804 -39.43 -31.97 50.19
C LEU A 804 -40.51 -31.96 51.28
N VAL A 805 -41.78 -31.83 50.89
CA VAL A 805 -42.92 -31.92 51.83
C VAL A 805 -43.08 -33.35 52.38
N ASN A 806 -42.68 -34.38 51.62
CA ASN A 806 -42.87 -35.78 51.97
C ASN A 806 -41.55 -36.56 52.13
N ILE A 807 -40.48 -35.88 52.56
CA ILE A 807 -39.11 -36.39 52.43
C ILE A 807 -38.90 -37.75 53.12
N ASP A 808 -39.45 -37.94 54.33
CA ASP A 808 -39.32 -39.21 55.06
C ASP A 808 -39.94 -40.39 54.31
N LYS A 809 -41.08 -40.15 53.65
CA LYS A 809 -41.79 -41.16 52.85
C LYS A 809 -41.04 -41.47 51.55
N VAL A 810 -40.41 -40.47 50.94
CA VAL A 810 -39.57 -40.60 49.75
C VAL A 810 -38.31 -41.40 50.07
N VAL A 811 -37.59 -41.04 51.13
CA VAL A 811 -36.37 -41.74 51.59
C VAL A 811 -36.69 -43.19 51.98
N SER A 812 -37.78 -43.42 52.71
CA SER A 812 -38.20 -44.78 53.08
C SER A 812 -38.49 -45.64 51.85
N LEU A 813 -39.21 -45.11 50.86
CA LEU A 813 -39.49 -45.83 49.63
C LEU A 813 -38.21 -46.16 48.84
N ILE A 814 -37.28 -45.21 48.73
CA ILE A 814 -36.00 -45.42 48.06
C ILE A 814 -35.18 -46.50 48.79
N ARG A 815 -35.13 -46.47 50.13
CA ARG A 815 -34.37 -47.45 50.94
C ARG A 815 -34.92 -48.88 50.85
N HIS A 816 -36.22 -49.06 50.63
CA HIS A 816 -36.85 -50.38 50.51
C HIS A 816 -36.88 -50.91 49.07
N SER A 817 -36.51 -50.10 48.08
CA SER A 817 -36.46 -50.51 46.67
C SER A 817 -35.15 -51.27 46.40
N LYS A 818 -35.20 -52.31 45.57
CA LYS A 818 -34.03 -53.15 45.24
C LYS A 818 -33.10 -52.49 44.23
N ASP A 819 -33.65 -51.70 43.31
CA ASP A 819 -32.88 -51.01 42.28
C ASP A 819 -33.46 -49.62 41.94
N ARG A 820 -32.71 -48.84 41.14
CA ARG A 820 -33.10 -47.48 40.70
C ARG A 820 -34.42 -47.48 39.93
N LYS A 821 -34.74 -48.56 39.21
CA LYS A 821 -35.94 -48.65 38.37
C LYS A 821 -37.19 -48.86 39.24
N GLU A 822 -37.12 -49.76 40.23
CA GLU A 822 -38.17 -49.99 41.21
C GLU A 822 -38.44 -48.74 42.05
N ALA A 823 -37.38 -48.03 42.49
CA ALA A 823 -37.52 -46.76 43.19
C ALA A 823 -38.23 -45.71 42.32
N LYS A 824 -37.87 -45.62 41.03
CA LYS A 824 -38.50 -44.70 40.09
C LYS A 824 -39.98 -45.03 39.89
N ASP A 825 -40.32 -46.28 39.59
CA ASP A 825 -41.70 -46.70 39.38
C ASP A 825 -42.55 -46.54 40.64
N GLY A 826 -41.97 -46.78 41.83
CA GLY A 826 -42.61 -46.58 43.12
C GLY A 826 -42.92 -45.11 43.42
N LEU A 827 -41.96 -44.20 43.16
CA LEU A 827 -42.15 -42.76 43.34
C LEU A 827 -43.20 -42.20 42.35
N MET A 828 -43.16 -42.65 41.09
CA MET A 828 -44.17 -42.27 40.08
C MET A 828 -45.58 -42.67 40.52
N LYS A 829 -45.77 -43.93 40.95
CA LYS A 829 -47.09 -44.44 41.36
C LYS A 829 -47.61 -43.76 42.63
N LYS A 830 -46.75 -43.61 43.65
CA LYS A 830 -47.17 -43.16 44.99
C LYS A 830 -47.41 -41.65 45.08
N PHE A 831 -46.59 -40.85 44.38
CA PHE A 831 -46.66 -39.39 44.44
C PHE A 831 -47.21 -38.75 43.16
N LYS A 832 -47.68 -39.58 42.20
CA LYS A 832 -48.18 -39.14 40.87
C LYS A 832 -47.18 -38.25 40.12
N LEU A 833 -45.88 -38.54 40.30
CA LEU A 833 -44.79 -37.81 39.68
C LEU A 833 -44.53 -38.32 38.26
N SER A 834 -44.09 -37.44 37.39
CA SER A 834 -43.61 -37.81 36.06
C SER A 834 -42.27 -38.55 36.14
N GLY A 835 -41.92 -39.26 35.06
CA GLY A 835 -40.62 -39.91 34.95
C GLY A 835 -39.44 -38.94 35.07
N ARG A 836 -39.54 -37.74 34.48
CA ARG A 836 -38.50 -36.69 34.56
C ARG A 836 -38.35 -36.11 35.97
N GLN A 837 -39.45 -35.83 36.68
CA GLN A 837 -39.42 -35.37 38.07
C GLN A 837 -38.79 -36.42 38.99
N THR A 838 -39.18 -37.68 38.81
CA THR A 838 -38.69 -38.77 39.64
C THR A 838 -37.20 -39.00 39.45
N GLU A 839 -36.72 -38.94 38.21
CA GLU A 839 -35.29 -38.98 37.88
C GLU A 839 -34.52 -37.88 38.62
N ALA A 840 -35.02 -36.64 38.54
CA ALA A 840 -34.41 -35.50 39.22
C ALA A 840 -34.42 -35.64 40.75
N ILE A 841 -35.49 -36.19 41.33
CA ILE A 841 -35.60 -36.45 42.78
C ILE A 841 -34.57 -37.50 43.23
N LEU A 842 -34.38 -38.57 42.45
CA LEU A 842 -33.37 -39.59 42.74
C LEU A 842 -31.93 -39.04 42.65
N GLU A 843 -31.73 -37.97 41.89
CA GLU A 843 -30.45 -37.27 41.74
C GLU A 843 -30.26 -36.12 42.74
N MET A 844 -31.23 -35.88 43.63
CA MET A 844 -31.11 -34.86 44.68
C MET A 844 -29.94 -35.17 45.61
N ARG A 845 -29.22 -34.12 45.99
CA ARG A 845 -28.10 -34.20 46.95
C ARG A 845 -28.59 -33.88 48.35
N LEU A 846 -28.03 -34.53 49.36
CA LEU A 846 -28.47 -34.39 50.76
C LEU A 846 -28.44 -32.94 51.28
N HIS A 847 -27.52 -32.10 50.80
CA HIS A 847 -27.47 -30.69 51.23
C HIS A 847 -28.71 -29.88 50.81
N GLN A 848 -29.41 -30.28 49.74
CA GLN A 848 -30.62 -29.60 49.25
C GLN A 848 -31.81 -29.74 50.22
N LEU A 849 -31.68 -30.57 51.26
CA LEU A 849 -32.65 -30.71 52.34
C LEU A 849 -32.47 -29.65 53.44
N ALA A 850 -31.37 -28.88 53.42
CA ALA A 850 -31.16 -27.78 54.36
C ALA A 850 -32.25 -26.71 54.20
N GLY A 851 -32.60 -26.03 55.30
CA GLY A 851 -33.68 -25.04 55.30
C GLY A 851 -33.48 -23.88 54.32
N LEU A 852 -32.24 -23.43 54.14
CA LEU A 852 -31.89 -22.37 53.18
C LEU A 852 -32.09 -22.82 51.73
N GLU A 853 -31.59 -23.99 51.35
CA GLU A 853 -31.72 -24.58 50.02
C GLU A 853 -33.19 -24.84 49.65
N ARG A 854 -33.99 -25.30 50.62
CA ARG A 854 -35.43 -25.45 50.44
C ARG A 854 -36.10 -24.11 50.13
N LEU A 855 -35.74 -23.04 50.86
CA LEU A 855 -36.26 -21.71 50.63
C LEU A 855 -35.85 -21.18 49.25
N GLU A 856 -34.63 -21.45 48.80
CA GLU A 856 -34.15 -21.10 47.46
C GLU A 856 -34.96 -21.81 46.37
N ILE A 857 -35.24 -23.11 46.52
CA ILE A 857 -36.09 -23.88 45.59
C ILE A 857 -37.52 -23.31 45.57
N GLU A 858 -38.09 -23.00 46.74
CA GLU A 858 -39.43 -22.40 46.85
C GLU A 858 -39.49 -21.01 46.19
N ASN A 859 -38.46 -20.19 46.36
CA ASN A 859 -38.36 -18.87 45.74
C ASN A 859 -38.14 -18.99 44.23
N GLU A 860 -37.24 -19.86 43.77
CA GLU A 860 -37.03 -20.14 42.35
C GLU A 860 -38.35 -20.58 41.68
N ALA A 861 -39.11 -21.47 42.32
CA ALA A 861 -40.41 -21.92 41.80
C ALA A 861 -41.41 -20.76 41.67
N LYS A 862 -41.49 -19.87 42.66
CA LYS A 862 -42.35 -18.68 42.61
C LYS A 862 -41.94 -17.73 41.47
N GLU A 863 -40.65 -17.49 41.31
CA GLU A 863 -40.11 -16.65 40.23
C GLU A 863 -40.37 -17.25 38.85
N LYS A 864 -40.10 -18.54 38.65
CA LYS A 864 -40.36 -19.24 37.38
C LYS A 864 -41.85 -19.27 37.05
N LYS A 865 -42.72 -19.46 38.04
CA LYS A 865 -44.18 -19.39 37.84
C LYS A 865 -44.67 -17.97 37.47
N LYS A 866 -44.03 -16.93 38.02
CA LYS A 866 -44.30 -15.54 37.61
C LYS A 866 -43.84 -15.32 36.16
N LEU A 867 -42.63 -15.74 35.82
CA LEU A 867 -42.05 -15.62 34.48
C LEU A 867 -42.89 -16.38 33.43
N GLU A 868 -43.32 -17.60 33.73
CA GLU A 868 -44.20 -18.40 32.86
C GLU A 868 -45.49 -17.65 32.51
N LYS A 869 -46.14 -17.02 33.51
CA LYS A 869 -47.33 -16.19 33.29
C LYS A 869 -47.02 -14.99 32.40
N GLU A 870 -45.91 -14.29 32.65
CA GLU A 870 -45.49 -13.14 31.84
C GLU A 870 -45.23 -13.54 30.38
N LEU A 871 -44.53 -14.66 30.14
CA LEU A 871 -44.22 -15.18 28.81
C LEU A 871 -45.49 -15.65 28.07
N LYS A 872 -46.41 -16.35 28.75
CA LYS A 872 -47.71 -16.75 28.18
C LYS A 872 -48.55 -15.54 27.77
N ILE A 873 -48.57 -14.51 28.62
CA ILE A 873 -49.24 -13.25 28.33
C ILE A 873 -48.59 -12.53 27.12
N LEU A 874 -47.26 -12.59 27.00
CA LEU A 874 -46.53 -12.00 25.88
C LEU A 874 -46.83 -12.71 24.56
N LEU A 875 -46.96 -14.05 24.57
CA LEU A 875 -47.32 -14.83 23.37
C LEU A 875 -48.79 -14.68 22.96
N ALA A 876 -49.69 -14.46 23.94
CA ALA A 876 -51.12 -14.35 23.69
C ALA A 876 -51.53 -13.02 23.02
N ASP A 877 -50.84 -11.91 23.31
CA ASP A 877 -51.18 -10.59 22.79
C ASP A 877 -50.10 -10.02 21.85
N PRO A 878 -50.38 -9.92 20.53
CA PRO A 878 -49.47 -9.31 19.57
C PRO A 878 -49.03 -7.88 19.94
N LYS A 879 -49.88 -7.09 20.63
CA LYS A 879 -49.55 -5.72 21.04
C LYS A 879 -48.43 -5.69 22.07
N LYS A 880 -48.33 -6.70 22.93
CA LYS A 880 -47.24 -6.81 23.91
C LYS A 880 -45.91 -7.17 23.25
N ILE A 881 -45.95 -7.98 22.19
CA ILE A 881 -44.77 -8.22 21.35
C ILE A 881 -44.29 -6.91 20.72
N PHE A 882 -45.21 -6.07 20.23
CA PHE A 882 -44.84 -4.77 19.68
C PHE A 882 -44.24 -3.83 20.74
N ALA A 883 -44.81 -3.80 21.94
CA ALA A 883 -44.24 -3.05 23.06
C ALA A 883 -42.81 -3.52 23.40
N LYS A 884 -42.56 -4.84 23.36
CA LYS A 884 -41.23 -5.40 23.59
C LYS A 884 -40.24 -5.01 22.49
N ILE A 885 -40.64 -5.10 21.22
CA ILE A 885 -39.80 -4.68 20.08
C ILE A 885 -39.51 -3.18 20.16
N LYS A 886 -40.50 -2.35 20.50
CA LYS A 886 -40.33 -0.91 20.69
C LYS A 886 -39.29 -0.61 21.76
N GLU A 887 -39.32 -1.32 22.88
CA GLU A 887 -38.33 -1.15 23.95
C GLU A 887 -36.93 -1.58 23.50
N GLU A 888 -36.80 -2.70 22.77
CA GLU A 888 -35.52 -3.13 22.20
C GLU A 888 -34.95 -2.09 21.21
N LEU A 889 -35.78 -1.53 20.32
CA LEU A 889 -35.37 -0.47 19.40
C LEU A 889 -34.95 0.80 20.15
N ARG A 890 -35.61 1.15 21.27
CA ARG A 890 -35.23 2.28 22.11
C ARG A 890 -33.85 2.07 22.75
N ILE A 891 -33.60 0.88 23.31
CA ILE A 891 -32.30 0.51 23.89
C ILE A 891 -31.19 0.59 22.82
N LEU A 892 -31.47 0.17 21.59
CA LEU A 892 -30.50 0.28 20.49
C LEU A 892 -30.14 1.73 20.16
N LYS A 893 -31.11 2.66 20.17
CA LYS A 893 -30.84 4.10 19.98
C LYS A 893 -29.94 4.64 21.10
N GLU A 894 -30.20 4.26 22.34
CA GLU A 894 -29.38 4.67 23.50
C GLU A 894 -27.96 4.10 23.43
N LYS A 895 -27.79 2.87 22.94
CA LYS A 895 -26.49 2.22 22.79
C LYS A 895 -25.62 2.83 21.68
N TYR A 896 -26.24 3.41 20.64
CA TYR A 896 -25.57 3.95 19.46
C TYR A 896 -26.04 5.39 19.13
N PRO A 897 -25.69 6.39 19.95
CA PRO A 897 -26.12 7.78 19.77
C PRO A 897 -25.27 8.49 18.70
N GLU A 898 -25.37 8.06 17.45
CA GLU A 898 -24.65 8.70 16.33
C GLU A 898 -25.49 9.75 15.61
N LYS A 899 -24.89 10.92 15.40
CA LYS A 899 -25.46 12.00 14.58
C LYS A 899 -25.37 11.67 13.08
N ARG A 900 -26.22 12.34 12.30
CA ARG A 900 -26.15 12.31 10.84
C ARG A 900 -24.81 12.85 10.35
N ARG A 901 -24.16 12.16 9.40
CA ARG A 901 -22.91 12.57 8.76
C ARG A 901 -23.17 13.27 7.42
N THR A 902 -24.17 12.83 6.67
CA THR A 902 -24.52 13.45 5.38
C THR A 902 -25.41 14.67 5.54
N GLU A 903 -25.16 15.68 4.73
CA GLU A 903 -26.02 16.85 4.59
C GLU A 903 -26.97 16.63 3.41
N ILE A 904 -28.23 17.07 3.52
CA ILE A 904 -29.22 16.99 2.45
C ILE A 904 -29.71 18.38 2.10
N LYS A 905 -29.68 18.73 0.81
CA LYS A 905 -30.25 19.95 0.26
C LYS A 905 -31.52 19.62 -0.53
N GLU A 906 -32.59 20.38 -0.29
CA GLU A 906 -33.89 20.14 -0.90
C GLU A 906 -33.90 20.41 -2.40
N LYS A 907 -33.21 21.47 -2.82
CA LYS A 907 -33.09 21.85 -4.24
C LYS A 907 -32.12 20.93 -4.98
N GLY A 908 -32.32 20.85 -6.30
CA GLY A 908 -31.36 20.24 -7.21
C GLY A 908 -30.02 20.97 -7.16
N VAL A 909 -29.01 20.39 -7.79
CA VAL A 909 -27.74 21.08 -8.01
C VAL A 909 -28.04 22.33 -8.86
N ASP A 910 -27.77 23.52 -8.31
CA ASP A 910 -27.74 24.75 -9.11
C ASP A 910 -26.60 24.59 -10.12
N ILE A 911 -26.96 24.30 -11.37
CA ILE A 911 -26.05 24.40 -12.50
C ILE A 911 -25.93 25.90 -12.74
N LEU A 912 -24.89 26.52 -12.18
CA LEU A 912 -24.53 27.89 -12.54
C LEU A 912 -24.33 27.91 -14.06
N LYS A 913 -25.12 28.73 -14.76
CA LYS A 913 -24.96 28.89 -16.20
C LYS A 913 -23.62 29.57 -16.46
N GLU A 914 -23.09 29.41 -17.66
CA GLU A 914 -21.85 30.08 -18.06
C GLU A 914 -21.92 31.62 -17.88
N GLU A 915 -23.15 32.15 -17.95
CA GLU A 915 -23.53 33.53 -17.66
C GLU A 915 -23.34 33.94 -16.19
N ASP A 916 -23.60 33.04 -15.23
CA ASP A 916 -23.48 33.30 -13.78
C ASP A 916 -22.02 33.32 -13.30
N LEU A 917 -21.10 32.82 -14.13
CA LEU A 917 -19.64 32.87 -13.90
C LEU A 917 -19.00 34.19 -14.35
N ILE A 918 -19.78 35.07 -14.98
CA ILE A 918 -19.33 36.41 -15.37
C ILE A 918 -19.47 37.30 -14.15
N ILE A 919 -18.34 37.83 -13.65
CA ILE A 919 -18.32 38.73 -12.50
C ILE A 919 -19.23 39.94 -12.81
N ASP A 920 -20.31 40.08 -12.06
CA ASP A 920 -21.21 41.22 -12.15
C ASP A 920 -20.50 42.48 -11.62
N LYS A 921 -19.78 43.14 -12.52
CA LYS A 921 -19.15 44.43 -12.24
C LYS A 921 -20.05 45.51 -12.81
N PRO A 922 -20.47 46.51 -12.01
CA PRO A 922 -21.17 47.66 -12.55
C PRO A 922 -20.29 48.30 -13.62
N VAL A 923 -20.85 48.53 -14.80
CA VAL A 923 -20.16 49.12 -15.96
C VAL A 923 -21.02 50.22 -16.54
N LEU A 924 -20.37 51.31 -16.94
CA LEU A 924 -21.00 52.39 -17.68
C LEU A 924 -20.80 52.13 -19.17
N ILE A 925 -21.89 52.06 -19.91
CA ILE A 925 -21.90 51.98 -21.37
C ILE A 925 -22.23 53.38 -21.88
N ALA A 926 -21.27 54.00 -22.56
CA ALA A 926 -21.44 55.30 -23.20
C ALA A 926 -21.58 55.11 -24.71
N ILE A 927 -22.59 55.73 -25.30
CA ILE A 927 -22.81 55.78 -26.74
C ILE A 927 -22.64 57.23 -27.17
N THR A 928 -21.73 57.49 -28.12
CA THR A 928 -21.51 58.83 -28.67
C THR A 928 -22.50 59.12 -29.80
N VAL A 929 -22.66 60.40 -30.17
CA VAL A 929 -23.48 60.82 -31.32
C VAL A 929 -23.02 60.19 -32.64
N ASP A 930 -21.72 59.85 -32.76
CA ASP A 930 -21.16 59.14 -33.92
C ASP A 930 -21.26 57.60 -33.81
N ASP A 931 -22.19 57.06 -33.01
CA ASP A 931 -22.43 55.62 -32.79
C ASP A 931 -21.26 54.80 -32.21
N TYR A 932 -20.23 55.44 -31.62
CA TYR A 932 -19.21 54.72 -30.86
C TYR A 932 -19.75 54.24 -29.51
N ILE A 933 -19.70 52.92 -29.32
CA ILE A 933 -20.05 52.26 -28.06
C ILE A 933 -18.78 51.98 -27.26
N LYS A 934 -18.71 52.52 -26.04
CA LYS A 934 -17.58 52.31 -25.12
C LYS A 934 -18.05 51.78 -23.77
N ARG A 935 -17.33 50.77 -23.24
CA ARG A 935 -17.52 50.20 -21.89
C ARG A 935 -16.45 50.76 -20.94
N LEU A 936 -16.86 51.32 -19.81
CA LEU A 936 -15.98 51.91 -18.79
C LEU A 936 -16.38 51.46 -17.38
N PRO A 937 -15.43 51.19 -16.47
CA PRO A 937 -15.73 51.03 -15.05
C PRO A 937 -16.20 52.37 -14.43
N PRO A 938 -17.14 52.38 -13.47
CA PRO A 938 -17.66 53.58 -12.82
C PRO A 938 -16.58 54.46 -12.19
N ASP A 939 -15.52 53.83 -11.65
CA ASP A 939 -14.41 54.53 -11.01
C ASP A 939 -13.59 55.37 -11.99
N VAL A 940 -13.45 54.90 -13.23
CA VAL A 940 -12.75 55.62 -14.31
C VAL A 940 -13.58 56.83 -14.76
N PHE A 941 -14.90 56.71 -14.79
CA PHE A 941 -15.79 57.80 -15.16
C PHE A 941 -15.86 58.90 -14.09
N LYS A 942 -15.87 58.54 -12.79
CA LYS A 942 -15.82 59.52 -11.68
C LYS A 942 -14.56 60.38 -11.69
N VAL A 943 -13.43 59.84 -12.14
CA VAL A 943 -12.17 60.57 -12.29
C VAL A 943 -12.19 61.52 -13.51
N GLN A 944 -13.02 61.26 -14.52
CA GLN A 944 -13.18 62.13 -15.70
C GLN A 944 -14.17 63.29 -15.50
N MET A 945 -15.02 63.24 -14.46
CA MET A 945 -15.95 64.32 -14.07
C MET A 945 -15.37 65.27 -13.00
N ARG A 946 -14.18 64.96 -12.47
CA ARG A 946 -13.35 65.90 -11.70
C ARG A 946 -12.38 66.58 -12.65
#